data_AF-A0A7I7NTZ6-F1
#
_entry.id   AF-A0A7I7NTZ6-F1
#
_cell.length_a   1.000
_cell.length_b   1.000
_cell.length_c   1.000
_cell.angle_alpha   90.00
_cell.angle_beta   90.00
_cell.angle_gamma   90.00
#
_symmetry.space_group_name_H-M   'P 1'
#
loop_
_entity.id
_entity.type
_entity.pdbx_description
1 polymer ?
#
loop_
_entity_poly.entity_id
_entity_poly.type
_entity_poly.pdbx_seq_one_letter_code
_entity_poly.pdbx_strand_id
1 'polypeptide(L)'
;MGGAAAMSATVLVANRGEIALRIIRTTTELGMRTVAVYAEDDAESPHVHAADEAIGLAGAGPRAYLDQPAMLAAAKSSGAELIHPGYGFLSENAEFARACAGAGYTFVGPDADALELVGNKSAARRAAVAAGVPVLPATDGPSSVADIEAFFAAHGGAVIIKALAGGGGRGMRAVRGAGEIGDAYRRCAAEAQSGFGDPALYAEALLDGARHIEVQVVAAPAGHQTRALALGDRDCSIQRRYQKLVEIAPAQGLSDGLRRDLHQAAARLCARVGMRGLATVEFLVTGEDFVFLEVNPRIQVEHTVTEETTGFDLVAIQLAIAGGASYYQLGLPAGIASDGNEVIGEPAAHRGIAIEVRVNMETFGPDLSVVPAAGALTAFSPPSGPGIRVDTYGRAGLVVNPQYDSLLAKLVAHVHASSPHAAVRKVRTALAEFGIEGVRTNVEFLRELLRDPAVESGCVSTGFLDAKLPELAAAVSSHQHDVRAAPVELYPGEDVLRAQLAGTVVEVVPEGAEYPAGCQLVVLEAMKMQHVLVAPDALRTVRGLVAPGQVVGTGDPLLVFTRTGTAAGGDSATAATDLDRPRADLDEVRRRRLFTLDEGREAAVAKRHSQGRRTARENIADLIDPGSFVEYGALAIAAQRSRRSEEDLIANTPADGLVAGLATIGADRFGRAAAEAVVVSYDYTVLAGTQGMRNHAKTDRAFDLAARRRLPVVLFAEGGGGRPGDTDVGGAAGLDVPTFRMLAALSGRVPLISIVSGRCFAGNAALAGVCDVIIATPDANIGMGGPAMIEGGGLGVYPPEAIGPIGVQRRNGVVSLVARDEAHAVSLAKRYLSYFQGALDDWAAPDPRLARHVVPQNRLRAYDVHRAIAAIVDTGSVLELRPDYGVGIVTALVRVEGAAYGLIANSTHHLGGAIDAEAADKAGDFLALCESFRLPVISLCDTPGFMVGPDAEKEAAVRRFGRMFVLGARLTVPLGMIILRKGYGLGAMAMAGGSFRAPQFTIAWPTGEIGGMGLEGAVRLGFSKELAAEGDPVKRQELFDKLVAAAYEHGKALRSATTFELDDVIDPADSRAWIARLREPRRSN
;
A
#
# COMPACT_ATOMS: atom_id res chain seq x y z
N MET A 1 16.15 1.62 21.71
CA MET A 1 16.15 1.55 23.18
C MET A 1 16.40 0.10 23.59
N GLY A 2 17.47 -0.17 24.33
CA GLY A 2 17.69 -1.47 24.96
C GLY A 2 17.38 -1.36 26.45
N GLY A 3 16.42 -2.17 26.92
CA GLY A 3 16.15 -2.35 28.35
C GLY A 3 15.23 -1.31 29.01
N ALA A 4 13.98 -1.17 28.56
CA ALA A 4 12.92 -0.65 29.43
C ALA A 4 12.29 -1.87 30.14
N ALA A 5 12.35 -1.91 31.47
CA ALA A 5 11.50 -2.81 32.25
C ALA A 5 10.05 -2.55 31.85
N ALA A 6 9.26 -3.61 31.59
CA ALA A 6 7.85 -3.47 31.27
C ALA A 6 7.16 -2.65 32.38
N MET A 7 6.67 -1.46 32.05
CA MET A 7 5.88 -0.66 32.98
C MET A 7 4.53 -1.36 33.12
N SER A 8 4.29 -2.02 34.26
CA SER A 8 3.04 -2.73 34.55
C SER A 8 2.01 -1.78 35.16
N ALA A 9 1.64 -0.70 34.45
CA ALA A 9 0.63 0.24 34.93
C ALA A 9 -0.56 0.37 33.96
N THR A 10 -1.72 0.75 34.50
CA THR A 10 -2.93 1.04 33.73
C THR A 10 -3.08 2.54 33.52
N VAL A 11 -3.30 2.98 32.28
CA VAL A 11 -3.45 4.39 31.89
C VAL A 11 -4.88 4.68 31.45
N LEU A 12 -5.55 5.59 32.17
CA LEU A 12 -6.78 6.22 31.71
C LEU A 12 -6.44 7.40 30.79
N VAL A 13 -6.94 7.37 29.56
CA VAL A 13 -6.78 8.44 28.58
C VAL A 13 -8.00 9.36 28.68
N ALA A 14 -7.88 10.44 29.45
CA ALA A 14 -8.92 11.43 29.70
C ALA A 14 -9.03 12.45 28.56
N ASN A 15 -9.19 11.96 27.32
CA ASN A 15 -9.32 12.77 26.11
C ASN A 15 -10.01 11.94 25.00
N ARG A 16 -10.16 12.53 23.81
CA ARG A 16 -10.76 11.89 22.63
C ARG A 16 -10.03 12.22 21.33
N GLY A 17 -10.56 11.76 20.20
CA GLY A 17 -10.08 12.12 18.87
C GLY A 17 -8.67 11.59 18.58
N GLU A 18 -7.88 12.36 17.82
CA GLU A 18 -6.55 11.91 17.38
C GLU A 18 -5.59 11.70 18.55
N ILE A 19 -5.60 12.61 19.54
CA ILE A 19 -4.64 12.57 20.65
C ILE A 19 -4.89 11.38 21.56
N ALA A 20 -6.15 11.01 21.80
CA ALA A 20 -6.45 9.82 22.58
C ALA A 20 -5.91 8.57 21.89
N LEU A 21 -6.12 8.44 20.58
CA LEU A 21 -5.58 7.33 19.80
C LEU A 21 -4.04 7.35 19.77
N ARG A 22 -3.42 8.52 19.66
CA ARG A 22 -1.96 8.72 19.72
C ARG A 22 -1.39 8.24 21.05
N ILE A 23 -2.05 8.55 22.16
CA ILE A 23 -1.61 8.11 23.51
C ILE A 23 -1.79 6.60 23.67
N ILE A 24 -2.94 6.06 23.27
CA ILE A 24 -3.23 4.62 23.33
C ILE A 24 -2.17 3.84 22.57
N ARG A 25 -1.83 4.24 21.33
CA ARG A 25 -0.81 3.56 20.51
C ARG A 25 0.53 3.40 21.25
N THR A 26 1.09 4.48 21.77
CA THR A 26 2.36 4.40 22.53
C THR A 26 2.21 3.61 23.82
N THR A 27 1.08 3.76 24.53
CA THR A 27 0.82 3.02 25.77
C THR A 27 0.79 1.51 25.50
N THR A 28 0.16 1.08 24.40
CA THR A 28 0.16 -0.31 23.93
C THR A 28 1.55 -0.79 23.53
N GLU A 29 2.35 0.03 22.82
CA GLU A 29 3.74 -0.30 22.47
C GLU A 29 4.63 -0.50 23.71
N LEU A 30 4.36 0.23 24.79
CA LEU A 30 5.02 0.08 26.08
C LEU A 30 4.51 -1.13 26.90
N GLY A 31 3.50 -1.85 26.41
CA GLY A 31 2.90 -3.00 27.09
C GLY A 31 2.04 -2.65 28.30
N MET A 32 1.56 -1.40 28.38
CA MET A 32 0.71 -0.90 29.45
C MET A 32 -0.77 -1.08 29.09
N ARG A 33 -1.63 -1.30 30.09
CA ARG A 33 -3.08 -1.43 29.89
C ARG A 33 -3.72 -0.07 29.66
N THR A 34 -4.62 0.02 28.70
CA THR A 34 -5.26 1.28 28.26
C THR A 34 -6.74 1.31 28.59
N VAL A 35 -7.21 2.45 29.10
CA VAL A 35 -8.61 2.72 29.39
C VAL A 35 -9.03 4.00 28.67
N ALA A 36 -9.94 3.89 27.71
CA ALA A 36 -10.55 5.04 27.05
C ALA A 36 -11.81 5.52 27.77
N VAL A 37 -12.16 6.79 27.61
CA VAL A 37 -13.47 7.33 27.99
C VAL A 37 -14.15 7.93 26.77
N TYR A 38 -15.47 7.82 26.68
CA TYR A 38 -16.22 8.36 25.55
C TYR A 38 -17.56 8.97 25.97
N ALA A 39 -17.93 10.10 25.36
CA ALA A 39 -19.29 10.62 25.43
C ALA A 39 -20.23 9.80 24.52
N GLU A 40 -21.54 9.85 24.73
CA GLU A 40 -22.51 9.08 23.94
C GLU A 40 -22.40 9.36 22.43
N ASP A 41 -22.14 10.61 22.06
CA ASP A 41 -21.97 11.08 20.68
C ASP A 41 -20.55 10.91 20.12
N ASP A 42 -19.66 10.25 20.86
CA ASP A 42 -18.28 9.93 20.44
C ASP A 42 -17.93 8.44 20.54
N ALA A 43 -18.92 7.57 20.78
CA ALA A 43 -18.74 6.14 20.98
C ALA A 43 -18.08 5.41 19.80
N GLU A 44 -18.28 5.91 18.57
CA GLU A 44 -17.74 5.33 17.33
C GLU A 44 -16.31 5.81 16.97
N SER A 45 -15.75 6.69 17.80
CA SER A 45 -14.42 7.26 17.61
C SER A 45 -13.35 6.17 17.73
N PRO A 46 -12.35 6.10 16.82
CA PRO A 46 -11.41 4.98 16.80
C PRO A 46 -10.60 4.75 18.09
N HIS A 47 -10.41 5.77 18.92
CA HIS A 47 -9.74 5.61 20.21
C HIS A 47 -10.49 4.66 21.17
N VAL A 48 -11.81 4.59 21.07
CA VAL A 48 -12.66 3.70 21.89
C VAL A 48 -12.36 2.24 21.60
N HIS A 49 -12.27 1.88 20.32
CA HIS A 49 -11.98 0.51 19.88
C HIS A 49 -10.51 0.12 20.00
N ALA A 50 -9.60 1.09 20.12
CA ALA A 50 -8.18 0.85 20.23
C ALA A 50 -7.71 0.55 21.66
N ALA A 51 -8.50 0.93 22.68
CA ALA A 51 -8.18 0.69 24.08
C ALA A 51 -8.57 -0.72 24.56
N ASP A 52 -7.92 -1.22 25.61
CA ASP A 52 -8.24 -2.51 26.23
C ASP A 52 -9.60 -2.48 26.96
N GLU A 53 -9.97 -1.34 27.52
CA GLU A 53 -11.25 -1.06 28.15
C GLU A 53 -11.74 0.33 27.74
N ALA A 54 -13.06 0.51 27.63
CA ALA A 54 -13.67 1.81 27.35
C ALA A 54 -14.89 2.07 28.25
N ILE A 55 -14.92 3.25 28.89
CA ILE A 55 -15.97 3.65 29.84
C ILE A 55 -16.77 4.82 29.28
N GLY A 56 -18.09 4.66 29.21
CA GLY A 56 -19.01 5.73 28.80
C GLY A 56 -19.14 6.82 29.85
N LEU A 57 -19.02 8.07 29.42
CA LEU A 57 -19.30 9.28 30.20
C LEU A 57 -20.75 9.71 29.94
N ALA A 58 -21.44 10.12 31.01
CA ALA A 58 -22.80 10.64 30.86
C ALA A 58 -22.81 11.97 30.10
N GLY A 59 -23.74 12.09 29.14
CA GLY A 59 -23.92 13.29 28.33
C GLY A 59 -23.19 13.25 26.98
N ALA A 60 -23.22 14.40 26.29
CA ALA A 60 -22.75 14.54 24.92
C ALA A 60 -21.86 15.78 24.75
N GLY A 61 -21.05 15.77 23.69
CA GLY A 61 -20.20 16.87 23.27
C GLY A 61 -18.99 17.11 24.20
N PRO A 62 -18.26 18.22 24.01
CA PRO A 62 -17.04 18.52 24.75
C PRO A 62 -17.20 18.60 26.28
N ARG A 63 -18.41 18.89 26.78
CA ARG A 63 -18.67 19.04 28.22
C ARG A 63 -18.50 17.73 28.99
N ALA A 64 -18.82 16.59 28.39
CA ALA A 64 -18.65 15.28 29.02
C ALA A 64 -17.18 15.04 29.43
N TYR A 65 -16.22 15.50 28.61
CA TYR A 65 -14.79 15.37 28.87
C TYR A 65 -14.22 16.38 29.87
N LEU A 66 -15.04 17.32 30.35
CA LEU A 66 -14.67 18.30 31.39
C LEU A 66 -15.19 17.90 32.78
N ASP A 67 -15.97 16.82 32.87
CA ASP A 67 -16.55 16.33 34.13
C ASP A 67 -15.47 15.64 34.99
N GLN A 68 -14.82 16.42 35.86
CA GLN A 68 -13.77 15.92 36.75
C GLN A 68 -14.24 14.76 37.65
N PRO A 69 -15.41 14.83 38.33
CA PRO A 69 -15.97 13.69 39.06
C PRO A 69 -16.12 12.41 38.21
N ALA A 70 -16.64 12.52 36.99
CA ALA A 70 -16.81 11.36 36.10
C ALA A 70 -15.46 10.75 35.70
N MET A 71 -14.44 11.57 35.44
CA MET A 71 -13.09 11.09 35.12
C MET A 71 -12.45 10.33 36.29
N LEU A 72 -12.57 10.84 37.52
CA LEU A 72 -12.07 10.16 38.71
C LEU A 72 -12.85 8.87 39.01
N ALA A 73 -14.16 8.86 38.74
CA ALA A 73 -14.98 7.65 38.84
C ALA A 73 -14.53 6.58 37.83
N ALA A 74 -14.24 6.96 36.58
CA ALA A 74 -13.73 6.06 35.55
C ALA A 74 -12.34 5.50 35.90
N ALA A 75 -11.45 6.34 36.45
CA ALA A 75 -10.15 5.89 36.96
C ALA A 75 -10.31 4.85 38.08
N LYS A 76 -11.25 5.10 39.00
CA LYS A 76 -11.54 4.20 40.12
C LYS A 76 -12.10 2.85 39.67
N SER A 77 -13.05 2.84 38.74
CA SER A 77 -13.67 1.59 38.28
C SER A 77 -12.73 0.72 37.46
N SER A 78 -11.84 1.32 36.67
CA SER A 78 -10.91 0.60 35.79
C SER A 78 -9.60 0.19 36.48
N GLY A 79 -9.32 0.77 37.66
CA GLY A 79 -8.04 0.56 38.36
C GLY A 79 -6.87 1.27 37.70
N ALA A 80 -7.12 2.39 37.01
CA ALA A 80 -6.07 3.19 36.40
C ALA A 80 -5.16 3.80 37.47
N GLU A 81 -3.85 3.75 37.24
CA GLU A 81 -2.84 4.39 38.10
C GLU A 81 -2.42 5.75 37.54
N LEU A 82 -2.42 5.87 36.22
CA LEU A 82 -2.02 7.05 35.46
C LEU A 82 -3.24 7.63 34.74
N ILE A 83 -3.40 8.96 34.77
CA ILE A 83 -4.43 9.67 34.01
C ILE A 83 -3.72 10.59 33.02
N HIS A 84 -3.81 10.28 31.73
CA HIS A 84 -3.24 11.07 30.66
C HIS A 84 -4.30 12.02 30.07
N PRO A 85 -4.19 13.34 30.31
CA PRO A 85 -5.21 14.29 29.87
C PRO A 85 -5.03 14.74 28.42
N GLY A 86 -3.91 14.39 27.78
CA GLY A 86 -3.61 14.81 26.40
C GLY A 86 -3.44 16.33 26.31
N TYR A 87 -4.12 16.95 25.33
CA TYR A 87 -4.20 18.39 25.19
C TYR A 87 -5.65 18.89 25.19
N GLY A 88 -5.86 20.14 25.60
CA GLY A 88 -7.22 20.66 25.79
C GLY A 88 -7.93 19.97 26.96
N PHE A 89 -9.24 20.21 27.09
CA PHE A 89 -10.03 19.71 28.20
C PHE A 89 -9.38 20.00 29.57
N LEU A 90 -9.00 18.96 30.32
CA LEU A 90 -8.45 19.05 31.67
C LEU A 90 -6.91 19.06 31.71
N SER A 91 -6.23 19.12 30.55
CA SER A 91 -4.76 19.03 30.48
C SER A 91 -4.00 20.16 31.17
N GLU A 92 -4.64 21.32 31.34
CA GLU A 92 -4.06 22.48 32.02
C GLU A 92 -4.82 22.81 33.32
N ASN A 93 -5.71 21.92 33.77
CA ASN A 93 -6.54 22.17 34.93
C ASN A 93 -5.81 21.73 36.22
N ALA A 94 -5.28 22.70 36.96
CA ALA A 94 -4.59 22.48 38.23
C ALA A 94 -5.48 21.82 39.30
N GLU A 95 -6.78 22.18 39.36
CA GLU A 95 -7.73 21.56 40.30
C GLU A 95 -7.87 20.07 40.02
N PHE A 96 -7.99 19.68 38.75
CA PHE A 96 -8.07 18.28 38.36
C PHE A 96 -6.79 17.52 38.70
N ALA A 97 -5.61 18.09 38.46
CA ALA A 97 -4.34 17.49 38.87
C ALA A 97 -4.25 17.30 40.39
N ARG A 98 -4.72 18.27 41.20
CA ARG A 98 -4.84 18.12 42.68
C ARG A 98 -5.82 17.01 43.06
N ALA A 99 -6.95 16.93 42.36
CA ALA A 99 -7.97 15.91 42.63
C ALA A 99 -7.45 14.50 42.30
N CYS A 100 -6.71 14.33 41.20
CA CYS A 100 -6.00 13.09 40.88
C CYS A 100 -5.05 12.68 42.00
N ALA A 101 -4.16 13.59 42.42
CA ALA A 101 -3.20 13.32 43.50
C ALA A 101 -3.90 13.00 44.84
N GLY A 102 -4.95 13.75 45.19
CA GLY A 102 -5.75 13.53 46.40
C GLY A 102 -6.51 12.20 46.39
N ALA A 103 -6.82 11.65 45.21
CA ALA A 103 -7.44 10.35 45.03
C ALA A 103 -6.43 9.20 44.83
N GLY A 104 -5.12 9.49 44.85
CA GLY A 104 -4.06 8.50 44.69
C GLY A 104 -3.71 8.13 43.25
N TYR A 105 -4.14 8.94 42.26
CA TYR A 105 -3.78 8.79 40.85
C TYR A 105 -2.63 9.70 40.45
N THR A 106 -1.80 9.23 39.52
CA THR A 106 -0.73 10.03 38.93
C THR A 106 -1.21 10.75 37.68
N PHE A 107 -1.30 12.08 37.76
CA PHE A 107 -1.55 12.92 36.59
C PHE A 107 -0.33 12.90 35.66
N VAL A 108 -0.52 12.55 34.38
CA VAL A 108 0.56 12.52 33.39
C VAL A 108 0.81 13.94 32.85
N GLY A 109 1.52 14.71 33.66
CA GLY A 109 1.87 16.10 33.41
C GLY A 109 2.58 16.70 34.62
N PRO A 110 2.74 18.03 34.66
CA PRO A 110 3.37 18.69 35.79
C PRO A 110 2.49 18.71 37.03
N ASP A 111 3.11 19.02 38.17
CA ASP A 111 2.40 19.18 39.44
C ASP A 111 1.41 20.36 39.38
N ALA A 112 0.36 20.29 40.20
CA ALA A 112 -0.71 21.28 40.19
C ALA A 112 -0.23 22.72 40.44
N ASP A 113 0.75 22.91 41.31
CA ASP A 113 1.32 24.24 41.61
C ASP A 113 2.05 24.81 40.38
N ALA A 114 2.74 23.96 39.62
CA ALA A 114 3.37 24.35 38.37
C ALA A 114 2.32 24.69 37.30
N LEU A 115 1.27 23.88 37.17
CA LEU A 115 0.12 24.16 36.29
C LEU A 115 -0.54 25.51 36.61
N GLU A 116 -0.79 25.79 37.89
CA GLU A 116 -1.41 27.03 38.34
C GLU A 116 -0.50 28.24 38.09
N LEU A 117 0.81 28.08 38.33
CA LEU A 117 1.80 29.12 38.09
C LEU A 117 1.91 29.49 36.60
N VAL A 118 2.03 28.49 35.71
CA VAL A 118 2.21 28.77 34.28
C VAL A 118 0.90 29.03 33.54
N GLY A 119 -0.23 28.51 34.03
CA GLY A 119 -1.56 28.75 33.47
C GLY A 119 -2.12 30.15 33.75
N ASN A 120 -1.52 30.90 34.70
CA ASN A 120 -1.83 32.30 34.93
C ASN A 120 -0.85 33.21 34.19
N LYS A 121 -1.30 33.98 33.20
CA LYS A 121 -0.44 34.80 32.34
C LYS A 121 0.42 35.80 33.10
N SER A 122 -0.13 36.48 34.11
CA SER A 122 0.64 37.40 34.94
C SER A 122 1.70 36.68 35.78
N ALA A 123 1.38 35.50 36.32
CA ALA A 123 2.33 34.73 37.12
C ALA A 123 3.42 34.08 36.26
N ALA A 124 3.07 33.49 35.12
CA ALA A 124 3.99 32.97 34.11
C ALA A 124 4.96 34.04 33.62
N ARG A 125 4.45 35.24 33.32
CA ARG A 125 5.25 36.40 32.95
C ARG A 125 6.24 36.81 34.05
N ARG A 126 5.79 36.88 35.31
CA ARG A 126 6.69 37.17 36.44
C ARG A 126 7.76 36.08 36.59
N ALA A 127 7.41 34.82 36.38
CA ALA A 127 8.36 33.71 36.38
C ALA A 127 9.37 33.83 35.23
N ALA A 128 8.95 34.23 34.03
CA ALA A 128 9.83 34.52 32.89
C ALA A 128 10.81 35.66 33.20
N VAL A 129 10.33 36.78 33.77
CA VAL A 129 11.19 37.89 34.21
C VAL A 129 12.18 37.43 35.29
N ALA A 130 11.72 36.67 36.28
CA ALA A 130 12.59 36.11 37.31
C ALA A 130 13.60 35.09 36.74
N ALA A 131 13.26 34.44 35.63
CA ALA A 131 14.15 33.58 34.85
C ALA A 131 15.11 34.37 33.93
N GLY A 132 15.05 35.70 33.92
CA GLY A 132 15.85 36.54 33.03
C GLY A 132 15.49 36.35 31.55
N VAL A 133 14.22 36.04 31.26
CA VAL A 133 13.70 35.90 29.91
C VAL A 133 12.98 37.20 29.52
N PRO A 134 13.26 37.79 28.34
CA PRO A 134 12.59 39.02 27.91
C PRO A 134 11.07 38.83 27.77
N VAL A 135 10.29 39.85 28.11
CA VAL A 135 8.82 39.85 28.01
C VAL A 135 8.33 41.17 27.39
N LEU A 136 7.23 41.16 26.63
CA LEU A 136 6.64 42.38 26.05
C LEU A 136 6.10 43.31 27.13
N PRO A 137 6.18 44.64 27.06
CA PRO A 137 5.46 45.50 28.01
C PRO A 137 3.97 45.11 28.12
N ALA A 138 3.42 45.16 29.33
CA ALA A 138 2.03 44.76 29.60
C ALA A 138 1.47 45.52 30.81
N THR A 139 0.14 45.56 30.94
CA THR A 139 -0.53 45.95 32.17
C THR A 139 -0.48 44.80 33.19
N ASP A 140 -0.45 45.16 34.47
CA ASP A 140 -0.37 44.18 35.57
C ASP A 140 -1.78 43.80 36.07
N GLY A 141 -2.11 42.51 36.02
CA GLY A 141 -3.36 41.98 36.56
C GLY A 141 -4.64 42.45 35.82
N PRO A 142 -5.82 42.29 36.45
CA PRO A 142 -7.09 42.70 35.87
C PRO A 142 -7.11 44.22 35.61
N SER A 143 -7.12 44.59 34.34
CA SER A 143 -7.02 45.97 33.87
C SER A 143 -8.40 46.51 33.48
N SER A 144 -8.70 47.74 33.86
CA SER A 144 -9.89 48.46 33.41
C SER A 144 -9.69 49.04 32.00
N VAL A 145 -10.77 49.53 31.38
CA VAL A 145 -10.70 50.25 30.10
C VAL A 145 -9.73 51.44 30.19
N ALA A 146 -9.78 52.20 31.28
CA ALA A 146 -8.92 53.36 31.50
C ALA A 146 -7.43 52.97 31.61
N ASP A 147 -7.13 51.83 32.25
CA ASP A 147 -5.76 51.33 32.35
C ASP A 147 -5.20 50.96 30.97
N ILE A 148 -6.04 50.36 30.12
CA ILE A 148 -5.67 49.98 28.76
C ILE A 148 -5.53 51.20 27.85
N GLU A 149 -6.38 52.22 28.00
CA GLU A 149 -6.24 53.51 27.30
C GLU A 149 -4.92 54.21 27.65
N ALA A 150 -4.58 54.25 28.94
CA ALA A 150 -3.30 54.81 29.40
C ALA A 150 -2.11 54.01 28.86
N PHE A 151 -2.21 52.67 28.89
CA PHE A 151 -1.19 51.78 28.36
C PHE A 151 -1.01 51.94 26.83
N PHE A 152 -2.10 52.05 26.08
CA PHE A 152 -2.12 52.29 24.63
C PHE A 152 -1.41 53.59 24.26
N ALA A 153 -1.68 54.67 25.01
CA ALA A 153 -1.03 55.96 24.79
C ALA A 153 0.48 55.92 25.10
N ALA A 154 0.89 55.15 26.11
CA ALA A 154 2.28 55.02 26.52
C ALA A 154 3.14 54.16 25.58
N HIS A 155 2.53 53.25 24.80
CA HIS A 155 3.25 52.23 24.01
C HIS A 155 2.99 52.35 22.50
N GLY A 156 2.88 53.58 21.99
CA GLY A 156 2.93 53.84 20.54
C GLY A 156 1.66 53.49 19.76
N GLY A 157 0.53 53.27 20.42
CA GLY A 157 -0.78 53.18 19.77
C GLY A 157 -1.13 51.83 19.14
N ALA A 158 -0.52 50.73 19.59
CA ALA A 158 -0.94 49.37 19.22
C ALA A 158 -0.78 48.40 20.39
N VAL A 159 -1.89 47.79 20.83
CA VAL A 159 -1.92 46.85 21.95
C VAL A 159 -2.77 45.63 21.61
N ILE A 160 -2.57 44.54 22.34
CA ILE A 160 -3.45 43.37 22.28
C ILE A 160 -4.11 43.17 23.64
N ILE A 161 -5.43 43.26 23.67
CA ILE A 161 -6.22 42.96 24.87
C ILE A 161 -6.40 41.46 24.93
N LYS A 162 -6.08 40.84 26.06
CA LYS A 162 -6.12 39.39 26.25
C LYS A 162 -6.85 39.03 27.55
N ALA A 163 -7.54 37.89 27.54
CA ALA A 163 -8.04 37.25 28.76
C ALA A 163 -6.88 36.90 29.70
N LEU A 164 -7.05 37.20 31.00
CA LEU A 164 -6.06 36.95 32.04
C LEU A 164 -5.94 35.45 32.36
N ALA A 165 -7.09 34.77 32.38
CA ALA A 165 -7.20 33.31 32.48
C ALA A 165 -7.50 32.69 31.10
N GLY A 166 -6.91 31.54 30.82
CA GLY A 166 -7.15 30.75 29.61
C GLY A 166 -6.06 30.86 28.54
N GLY A 167 -6.03 29.87 27.62
CA GLY A 167 -5.04 29.71 26.55
C GLY A 167 -5.67 29.45 25.17
N GLY A 168 -4.83 29.27 24.15
CA GLY A 168 -5.25 28.79 22.82
C GLY A 168 -6.01 29.81 21.95
N GLY A 169 -5.56 31.07 21.89
CA GLY A 169 -6.07 31.99 20.86
C GLY A 169 -7.37 32.74 21.21
N ARG A 170 -8.13 32.29 22.22
CA ARG A 170 -9.46 32.80 22.56
C ARG A 170 -9.42 34.01 23.50
N GLY A 171 -10.37 34.92 23.35
CA GLY A 171 -10.48 36.12 24.19
C GLY A 171 -9.35 37.13 23.99
N MET A 172 -8.82 37.23 22.76
CA MET A 172 -7.78 38.20 22.40
C MET A 172 -8.22 39.11 21.25
N ARG A 173 -7.89 40.41 21.33
CA ARG A 173 -8.18 41.39 20.26
C ARG A 173 -7.04 42.39 20.15
N ALA A 174 -6.44 42.47 18.97
CA ALA A 174 -5.53 43.55 18.61
C ALA A 174 -6.32 44.86 18.47
N VAL A 175 -5.77 45.94 18.99
CA VAL A 175 -6.35 47.29 18.98
C VAL A 175 -5.30 48.25 18.45
N ARG A 176 -5.64 48.96 17.38
CA ARG A 176 -4.75 49.93 16.71
C ARG A 176 -5.30 51.35 16.73
N GLY A 177 -6.56 51.53 17.10
CA GLY A 177 -7.18 52.83 17.31
C GLY A 177 -7.71 52.98 18.74
N ALA A 178 -7.50 54.14 19.37
CA ALA A 178 -8.03 54.40 20.71
C ALA A 178 -9.57 54.24 20.79
N GLY A 179 -10.28 54.61 19.72
CA GLY A 179 -11.75 54.45 19.64
C GLY A 179 -12.24 52.99 19.60
N GLU A 180 -11.36 52.02 19.39
CA GLU A 180 -11.70 50.59 19.33
C GLU A 180 -11.61 49.91 20.71
N ILE A 181 -10.94 50.54 21.69
CA ILE A 181 -10.61 49.92 22.99
C ILE A 181 -11.87 49.48 23.74
N GLY A 182 -12.88 50.35 23.85
CA GLY A 182 -14.12 50.03 24.57
C GLY A 182 -14.86 48.82 23.98
N ASP A 183 -14.94 48.73 22.66
CA ASP A 183 -15.59 47.62 21.96
C ASP A 183 -14.76 46.33 21.98
N ALA A 184 -13.44 46.44 21.87
CA ALA A 184 -12.53 45.31 22.02
C ALA A 184 -12.59 44.73 23.45
N TYR A 185 -12.59 45.59 24.47
CA TYR A 185 -12.69 45.20 25.88
C TYR A 185 -13.98 44.45 26.18
N ARG A 186 -15.14 45.01 25.80
CA ARG A 186 -16.45 44.37 26.04
C ARG A 186 -16.53 42.99 25.38
N ARG A 187 -16.04 42.86 24.14
CA ARG A 187 -16.05 41.59 23.41
C ARG A 187 -15.07 40.58 24.01
N CYS A 188 -13.84 40.98 24.34
CA CYS A 188 -12.88 40.12 25.02
C CYS A 188 -13.42 39.62 26.36
N ALA A 189 -14.02 40.50 27.17
CA ALA A 189 -14.54 40.15 28.50
C ALA A 189 -15.71 39.18 28.39
N ALA A 190 -16.63 39.40 27.44
CA ALA A 190 -17.73 38.49 27.17
C ALA A 190 -17.24 37.10 26.70
N GLU A 191 -16.24 37.07 25.83
CA GLU A 191 -15.63 35.82 25.35
C GLU A 191 -14.87 35.09 26.47
N ALA A 192 -14.13 35.82 27.30
CA ALA A 192 -13.40 35.28 28.45
C ALA A 192 -14.36 34.71 29.51
N GLN A 193 -15.44 35.43 29.83
CA GLN A 193 -16.50 34.96 30.73
C GLN A 193 -17.16 33.68 30.21
N SER A 194 -17.49 33.64 28.91
CA SER A 194 -18.14 32.49 28.30
C SER A 194 -17.20 31.31 28.11
N GLY A 195 -15.90 31.54 27.92
CA GLY A 195 -14.91 30.51 27.63
C GLY A 195 -14.22 29.95 28.87
N PHE A 196 -13.93 30.80 29.85
CA PHE A 196 -13.08 30.50 31.01
C PHE A 196 -13.72 30.80 32.36
N GLY A 197 -14.94 31.36 32.37
CA GLY A 197 -15.66 31.72 33.61
C GLY A 197 -15.15 32.98 34.29
N ASP A 198 -14.11 33.62 33.75
CA ASP A 198 -13.46 34.82 34.31
C ASP A 198 -13.44 35.93 33.25
N PRO A 199 -14.05 37.11 33.48
CA PRO A 199 -14.05 38.23 32.55
C PRO A 199 -12.77 39.09 32.65
N ALA A 200 -11.83 38.78 33.55
CA ALA A 200 -10.64 39.59 33.77
C ALA A 200 -9.74 39.65 32.52
N LEU A 201 -9.34 40.86 32.15
CA LEU A 201 -8.51 41.15 30.99
C LEU A 201 -7.24 41.91 31.38
N TYR A 202 -6.24 41.85 30.52
CA TYR A 202 -5.06 42.71 30.56
C TYR A 202 -4.65 43.08 29.13
N ALA A 203 -3.70 44.00 28.96
CA ALA A 203 -3.19 44.40 27.65
C ALA A 203 -1.68 44.24 27.56
N GLU A 204 -1.19 43.79 26.41
CA GLU A 204 0.23 43.72 26.07
C GLU A 204 0.53 44.62 24.88
N ALA A 205 1.77 45.08 24.77
CA ALA A 205 2.25 45.72 23.55
C ALA A 205 2.11 44.75 22.36
N LEU A 206 1.59 45.24 21.23
CA LEU A 206 1.45 44.42 20.03
C LEU A 206 2.79 44.37 19.28
N LEU A 207 3.32 43.16 19.06
CA LEU A 207 4.54 42.96 18.27
C LEU A 207 4.19 42.56 16.83
N ASP A 208 4.35 43.50 15.90
CA ASP A 208 4.09 43.27 14.48
C ASP A 208 5.23 42.53 13.79
N GLY A 209 4.90 41.75 12.75
CA GLY A 209 5.90 41.05 11.94
C GLY A 209 6.65 39.94 12.66
N ALA A 210 6.23 39.57 13.88
CA ALA A 210 6.87 38.52 14.65
C ALA A 210 6.62 37.12 14.08
N ARG A 211 7.62 36.25 14.24
CA ARG A 211 7.51 34.80 14.08
C ARG A 211 7.16 34.16 15.41
N HIS A 212 6.29 33.16 15.39
CA HIS A 212 5.95 32.36 16.56
C HIS A 212 6.87 31.15 16.60
N ILE A 213 7.89 31.18 17.47
CA ILE A 213 8.85 30.10 17.64
C ILE A 213 8.62 29.41 18.98
N GLU A 214 8.68 28.09 18.98
CA GLU A 214 8.51 27.29 20.17
C GLU A 214 9.74 26.45 20.47
N VAL A 215 9.95 26.15 21.74
CA VAL A 215 10.96 25.18 22.18
C VAL A 215 10.27 24.03 22.93
N GLN A 216 10.44 22.81 22.44
CA GLN A 216 10.02 21.59 23.14
C GLN A 216 10.98 21.35 24.31
N VAL A 217 10.44 21.28 25.52
CA VAL A 217 11.18 20.96 26.73
C VAL A 217 10.75 19.61 27.30
N VAL A 218 11.73 18.83 27.73
CA VAL A 218 11.53 17.64 28.57
C VAL A 218 12.15 17.91 29.93
N ALA A 219 11.36 17.84 31.00
CA ALA A 219 11.81 18.13 32.35
C ALA A 219 11.50 16.98 33.30
N ALA A 220 12.52 16.51 34.02
CA ALA A 220 12.41 15.37 34.93
C ALA A 220 13.30 15.53 36.16
N PRO A 221 13.01 14.81 37.26
CA PRO A 221 13.83 14.87 38.46
C PRO A 221 15.26 14.36 38.23
N ALA A 222 16.25 15.06 38.77
CA ALA A 222 17.65 14.67 38.85
C ALA A 222 18.14 14.88 40.29
N GLY A 223 17.91 13.87 41.16
CA GLY A 223 18.08 14.03 42.60
C GLY A 223 16.96 14.88 43.21
N HIS A 224 17.31 15.89 44.02
CA HIS A 224 16.34 16.80 44.66
C HIS A 224 15.95 18.02 43.79
N GLN A 225 16.38 18.07 42.53
CA GLN A 225 16.16 19.19 41.62
C GLN A 225 15.56 18.70 40.30
N THR A 226 14.87 19.58 39.60
CA THR A 226 14.39 19.34 38.25
C THR A 226 15.49 19.71 37.26
N ARG A 227 15.75 18.84 36.27
CA ARG A 227 16.55 19.18 35.10
C ARG A 227 15.67 19.22 33.87
N ALA A 228 15.78 20.30 33.10
CA ALA A 228 15.01 20.55 31.88
C ALA A 228 15.93 20.61 30.66
N LEU A 229 15.57 19.90 29.59
CA LEU A 229 16.28 19.85 28.31
C LEU A 229 15.44 20.49 27.21
N ALA A 230 16.03 21.41 26.45
CA ALA A 230 15.49 21.86 25.17
C ALA A 230 15.76 20.79 24.09
N LEU A 231 14.73 20.05 23.70
CA LEU A 231 14.83 18.91 22.79
C LEU A 231 14.81 19.32 21.30
N GLY A 232 14.18 20.45 20.99
CA GLY A 232 14.08 20.97 19.64
C GLY A 232 13.19 22.22 19.57
N ASP A 233 13.20 22.88 18.42
CA ASP A 233 12.39 24.08 18.16
C ASP A 233 11.45 23.91 16.96
N ARG A 234 10.36 24.66 16.96
CA ARG A 234 9.32 24.66 15.92
C ARG A 234 8.98 26.08 15.52
N ASP A 235 8.61 26.28 14.26
CA ASP A 235 7.97 27.50 13.78
C ASP A 235 6.47 27.24 13.58
N CYS A 236 5.65 27.98 14.32
CA CYS A 236 4.19 27.92 14.33
C CYS A 236 3.56 29.23 13.80
N SER A 237 4.31 30.00 13.01
CA SER A 237 3.89 31.33 12.53
C SER A 237 2.74 31.29 11.53
N ILE A 238 2.54 30.16 10.82
CA ILE A 238 1.47 30.02 9.84
C ILE A 238 0.17 29.67 10.58
N GLN A 239 -0.55 30.72 10.97
CA GLN A 239 -1.77 30.64 11.75
C GLN A 239 -2.85 31.55 11.18
N ARG A 240 -4.12 31.14 11.28
CA ARG A 240 -5.30 31.93 10.86
C ARG A 240 -6.08 32.33 12.09
N ARG A 241 -6.19 33.64 12.38
CA ARG A 241 -6.84 34.15 13.60
C ARG A 241 -6.37 33.40 14.86
N TYR A 242 -5.05 33.23 14.99
CA TYR A 242 -4.36 32.50 16.07
C TYR A 242 -4.56 30.97 16.10
N GLN A 243 -5.23 30.37 15.12
CA GLN A 243 -5.27 28.91 14.93
C GLN A 243 -4.08 28.46 14.08
N LYS A 244 -3.16 27.69 14.65
CA LYS A 244 -2.01 27.11 13.95
C LYS A 244 -2.50 26.14 12.85
N LEU A 245 -1.88 26.19 11.67
CA LEU A 245 -2.25 25.35 10.52
C LEU A 245 -1.07 24.62 9.89
N VAL A 246 0.13 25.21 9.94
CA VAL A 246 1.35 24.61 9.41
C VAL A 246 2.49 24.85 10.41
N GLU A 247 3.18 23.78 10.75
CA GLU A 247 4.26 23.77 11.73
C GLU A 247 5.52 23.18 11.12
N ILE A 248 6.66 23.81 11.37
CA ILE A 248 7.94 23.45 10.75
C ILE A 248 8.97 23.17 11.84
N ALA A 249 9.61 21.98 11.81
CA ALA A 249 10.74 21.64 12.67
C ALA A 249 11.97 21.25 11.84
N PRO A 250 13.17 21.74 12.19
CA PRO A 250 13.41 22.86 13.12
C PRO A 250 12.84 24.18 12.57
N ALA A 251 12.78 25.22 13.40
CA ALA A 251 12.51 26.57 12.92
C ALA A 251 13.61 27.02 11.93
N GLN A 252 13.19 27.51 10.76
CA GLN A 252 14.10 27.86 9.66
C GLN A 252 14.69 29.27 9.85
N GLY A 253 15.89 29.52 9.31
CA GLY A 253 16.48 30.86 9.28
C GLY A 253 16.74 31.52 10.64
N LEU A 254 16.85 30.75 11.73
CA LEU A 254 17.36 31.26 13.01
C LEU A 254 18.89 31.24 13.00
N SER A 255 19.52 32.31 13.52
CA SER A 255 20.96 32.30 13.79
C SER A 255 21.31 31.29 14.89
N ASP A 256 22.54 30.78 14.88
CA ASP A 256 23.01 29.85 15.94
C ASP A 256 22.98 30.49 17.33
N GLY A 257 23.21 31.81 17.40
CA GLY A 257 23.13 32.60 18.64
C GLY A 257 21.69 32.66 19.15
N LEU A 258 20.75 33.08 18.31
CA LEU A 258 19.34 33.17 18.66
C LEU A 258 18.74 31.81 19.06
N ARG A 259 19.06 30.74 18.31
CA ARG A 259 18.61 29.38 18.65
C ARG A 259 19.11 28.96 20.03
N ARG A 260 20.38 29.23 20.33
CA ARG A 260 20.96 28.97 21.66
C ARG A 260 20.21 29.75 22.73
N ASP A 261 19.99 31.05 22.54
CA ASP A 261 19.37 31.91 23.55
C ASP A 261 17.93 31.49 23.86
N LEU A 262 17.15 31.14 22.82
CA LEU A 262 15.79 30.58 22.96
C LEU A 262 15.80 29.27 23.77
N HIS A 263 16.71 28.34 23.43
CA HIS A 263 16.83 27.05 24.12
C HIS A 263 17.26 27.23 25.59
N GLN A 264 18.23 28.12 25.85
CA GLN A 264 18.67 28.42 27.20
C GLN A 264 17.57 29.07 28.04
N ALA A 265 16.82 30.01 27.46
CA ALA A 265 15.68 30.66 28.11
C ALA A 265 14.60 29.63 28.48
N ALA A 266 14.24 28.75 27.54
CA ALA A 266 13.22 27.73 27.75
C ALA A 266 13.63 26.71 28.83
N ALA A 267 14.83 26.15 28.74
CA ALA A 267 15.33 25.18 29.71
C ALA A 267 15.43 25.79 31.12
N ARG A 268 15.96 27.02 31.24
CA ARG A 268 16.11 27.71 32.52
C ARG A 268 14.75 28.04 33.16
N LEU A 269 13.80 28.53 32.36
CA LEU A 269 12.45 28.83 32.84
C LEU A 269 11.76 27.58 33.37
N CYS A 270 11.74 26.50 32.58
CA CYS A 270 11.10 25.24 32.98
C CYS A 270 11.74 24.61 34.22
N ALA A 271 13.06 24.67 34.37
CA ALA A 271 13.73 24.17 35.56
C ALA A 271 13.39 25.00 36.81
N ARG A 272 13.35 26.35 36.70
CA ARG A 272 13.03 27.25 37.84
C ARG A 272 11.60 27.09 38.35
N VAL A 273 10.64 26.83 37.47
CA VAL A 273 9.25 26.59 37.87
C VAL A 273 9.00 25.14 38.33
N GLY A 274 10.04 24.31 38.41
CA GLY A 274 9.91 22.92 38.86
C GLY A 274 9.12 22.03 37.90
N MET A 275 9.16 22.32 36.59
CA MET A 275 8.36 21.60 35.59
C MET A 275 8.66 20.09 35.60
N ARG A 276 7.62 19.26 35.50
CA ARG A 276 7.77 17.80 35.35
C ARG A 276 6.95 17.31 34.17
N GLY A 277 7.56 16.52 33.28
CA GLY A 277 6.95 16.04 32.05
C GLY A 277 7.38 16.87 30.84
N LEU A 278 6.44 17.12 29.93
CA LEU A 278 6.67 17.97 28.76
C LEU A 278 6.16 19.38 29.00
N ALA A 279 6.87 20.34 28.43
CA ALA A 279 6.39 21.71 28.30
C ALA A 279 6.82 22.27 26.95
N THR A 280 6.05 23.19 26.41
CA THR A 280 6.47 24.04 25.30
C THR A 280 6.60 25.46 25.80
N VAL A 281 7.76 26.08 25.55
CA VAL A 281 7.92 27.52 25.78
C VAL A 281 7.76 28.23 24.45
N GLU A 282 6.76 29.11 24.37
CA GLU A 282 6.42 29.88 23.18
C GLU A 282 7.09 31.26 23.23
N PHE A 283 7.64 31.69 22.10
CA PHE A 283 8.33 32.96 21.92
C PHE A 283 7.82 33.69 20.67
N LEU A 284 7.83 35.01 20.72
CA LEU A 284 7.73 35.86 19.54
C LEU A 284 9.13 36.36 19.17
N VAL A 285 9.52 36.16 17.91
CA VAL A 285 10.85 36.46 17.38
C VAL A 285 10.77 37.52 16.29
N THR A 286 11.59 38.55 16.38
CA THR A 286 11.75 39.62 15.38
C THR A 286 13.22 39.92 15.16
N GLY A 287 13.76 39.52 14.01
CA GLY A 287 15.21 39.61 13.75
C GLY A 287 15.98 38.69 14.70
N GLU A 288 16.92 39.26 15.46
CA GLU A 288 17.69 38.56 16.50
C GLU A 288 17.11 38.74 17.91
N ASP A 289 16.02 39.52 18.06
CA ASP A 289 15.34 39.72 19.34
C ASP A 289 14.20 38.72 19.52
N PHE A 290 13.96 38.33 20.77
CA PHE A 290 12.83 37.47 21.13
C PHE A 290 12.22 37.89 22.46
N VAL A 291 10.94 37.56 22.63
CA VAL A 291 10.19 37.75 23.87
C VAL A 291 9.38 36.50 24.19
N PHE A 292 9.28 36.16 25.46
CA PHE A 292 8.42 35.12 25.97
C PHE A 292 6.95 35.44 25.72
N LEU A 293 6.21 34.45 25.25
CA LEU A 293 4.76 34.51 25.04
C LEU A 293 4.03 33.73 26.13
N GLU A 294 4.23 32.42 26.21
CA GLU A 294 3.62 31.56 27.24
C GLU A 294 4.38 30.23 27.43
N VAL A 295 4.02 29.48 28.48
CA VAL A 295 4.43 28.08 28.65
C VAL A 295 3.19 27.21 28.58
N ASN A 296 3.19 26.24 27.68
CA ASN A 296 2.15 25.22 27.57
C ASN A 296 2.61 23.93 28.29
N PRO A 297 2.09 23.61 29.49
CA PRO A 297 2.57 22.52 30.35
C PRO A 297 1.99 21.15 29.98
N ARG A 298 1.95 20.83 28.69
CA ARG A 298 1.28 19.64 28.14
C ARG A 298 1.91 19.18 26.84
N ILE A 299 1.48 18.01 26.35
CA ILE A 299 1.69 17.64 24.95
C ILE A 299 0.98 18.66 24.05
N GLN A 300 1.60 19.02 22.94
CA GLN A 300 0.98 19.89 21.91
C GLN A 300 0.58 19.07 20.69
N VAL A 301 -0.31 19.62 19.86
CA VAL A 301 -0.82 18.93 18.65
C VAL A 301 0.36 18.61 17.71
N GLU A 302 1.21 19.62 17.53
CA GLU A 302 2.41 19.73 16.71
C GLU A 302 3.66 19.06 17.33
N HIS A 303 3.51 18.25 18.39
CA HIS A 303 4.65 17.50 18.95
C HIS A 303 5.31 16.58 17.91
N THR A 304 4.54 16.15 16.90
CA THR A 304 4.96 15.14 15.92
C THR A 304 6.15 15.61 15.07
N VAL A 305 6.25 16.90 14.72
CA VAL A 305 7.40 17.41 13.95
C VAL A 305 8.70 17.35 14.77
N THR A 306 8.60 17.48 16.09
CA THR A 306 9.75 17.25 16.99
C THR A 306 10.10 15.76 17.05
N GLU A 307 9.11 14.86 17.10
CA GLU A 307 9.36 13.41 17.05
C GLU A 307 10.07 13.00 15.74
N GLU A 308 9.58 13.46 14.59
CA GLU A 308 10.16 13.13 13.28
C GLU A 308 11.60 13.63 13.12
N THR A 309 11.94 14.77 13.72
CA THR A 309 13.29 15.35 13.61
C THR A 309 14.26 14.86 14.67
N THR A 310 13.78 14.34 15.80
CA THR A 310 14.65 13.89 16.91
C THR A 310 14.70 12.36 17.03
N GLY A 311 13.64 11.67 16.61
CA GLY A 311 13.46 10.23 16.75
C GLY A 311 12.99 9.79 18.15
N PHE A 312 12.56 10.71 19.01
CA PHE A 312 12.06 10.42 20.35
C PHE A 312 10.53 10.42 20.38
N ASP A 313 9.94 9.40 20.99
CA ASP A 313 8.51 9.34 21.30
C ASP A 313 8.23 10.17 22.56
N LEU A 314 7.55 11.30 22.38
CA LEU A 314 7.28 12.27 23.43
C LEU A 314 6.23 11.76 24.42
N VAL A 315 5.25 10.99 23.96
CA VAL A 315 4.24 10.36 24.84
C VAL A 315 4.91 9.29 25.72
N ALA A 316 5.83 8.50 25.16
CA ALA A 316 6.55 7.50 25.94
C ALA A 316 7.40 8.15 27.04
N ILE A 317 8.03 9.28 26.73
CA ILE A 317 8.77 10.10 27.71
C ILE A 317 7.84 10.63 28.80
N GLN A 318 6.64 11.13 28.47
CA GLN A 318 5.66 11.57 29.47
C GLN A 318 5.29 10.45 30.43
N LEU A 319 4.97 9.27 29.90
CA LEU A 319 4.60 8.09 30.69
C LEU A 319 5.76 7.62 31.57
N ALA A 320 6.99 7.61 31.04
CA ALA A 320 8.17 7.25 31.83
C ALA A 320 8.41 8.23 32.99
N ILE A 321 8.31 9.54 32.75
CA ILE A 321 8.46 10.56 33.80
C ILE A 321 7.35 10.43 34.85
N ALA A 322 6.10 10.23 34.43
CA ALA A 322 4.98 10.02 35.32
C ALA A 322 5.12 8.71 36.13
N GLY A 323 5.71 7.67 35.53
CA GLY A 323 6.10 6.42 36.20
C GLY A 323 7.31 6.56 37.14
N GLY A 324 7.88 7.77 37.28
CA GLY A 324 8.96 8.06 38.24
C GLY A 324 10.38 8.00 37.66
N ALA A 325 10.54 7.89 36.33
CA ALA A 325 11.86 7.93 35.71
C ALA A 325 12.55 9.28 35.94
N SER A 326 13.80 9.22 36.40
CA SER A 326 14.67 10.39 36.52
C SER A 326 15.20 10.85 35.15
N TYR A 327 15.63 12.10 35.07
CA TYR A 327 16.17 12.73 33.85
C TYR A 327 17.22 11.85 33.14
N TYR A 328 18.16 11.27 33.88
CA TYR A 328 19.23 10.46 33.30
C TYR A 328 18.79 9.06 32.85
N GLN A 329 17.70 8.52 33.41
CA GLN A 329 17.16 7.22 33.02
C GLN A 329 16.42 7.29 31.67
N LEU A 330 15.96 8.48 31.27
CA LEU A 330 15.23 8.68 30.02
C LEU A 330 16.11 8.51 28.77
N GLY A 331 17.44 8.58 28.91
CA GLY A 331 18.36 8.42 27.77
C GLY A 331 18.19 9.48 26.68
N LEU A 332 17.81 10.71 27.07
CA LEU A 332 17.60 11.84 26.17
C LEU A 332 18.90 12.21 25.40
N PRO A 333 18.79 12.84 24.22
CA PRO A 333 19.97 13.20 23.42
C PRO A 333 20.73 14.37 24.06
N ALA A 334 21.92 14.66 23.54
CA ALA A 334 22.61 15.90 23.87
C ALA A 334 21.78 17.11 23.40
N GLY A 335 21.72 18.14 24.24
CA GLY A 335 21.02 19.39 23.99
C GLY A 335 21.31 20.39 25.11
N ILE A 336 20.78 21.62 24.98
CA ILE A 336 20.88 22.63 26.04
C ILE A 336 19.98 22.22 27.20
N ALA A 337 20.57 22.08 28.38
CA ALA A 337 19.87 21.68 29.58
C ALA A 337 20.17 22.63 30.75
N SER A 338 19.22 22.74 31.68
CA SER A 338 19.36 23.56 32.89
C SER A 338 18.78 22.84 34.12
N ASP A 339 19.40 23.08 35.28
CA ASP A 339 18.87 22.75 36.61
C ASP A 339 18.24 23.96 37.32
N GLY A 340 18.09 25.08 36.61
CA GLY A 340 17.55 26.35 37.11
C GLY A 340 18.63 27.35 37.54
N ASN A 341 19.85 26.90 37.82
CA ASN A 341 21.00 27.73 38.20
C ASN A 341 22.03 27.81 37.07
N GLU A 342 22.47 26.66 36.56
CA GLU A 342 23.42 26.57 35.45
C GLU A 342 22.69 26.17 34.16
N VAL A 343 23.24 26.59 33.02
CA VAL A 343 22.81 26.13 31.69
C VAL A 343 24.01 25.57 30.96
N ILE A 344 23.92 24.33 30.49
CA ILE A 344 25.01 23.59 29.86
C ILE A 344 24.58 23.01 28.51
N GLY A 345 25.55 22.64 27.68
CA GLY A 345 25.33 21.93 26.43
C GLY A 345 25.19 22.83 25.20
N GLU A 346 25.05 22.16 24.06
CA GLU A 346 24.88 22.76 22.73
C GLU A 346 23.46 22.50 22.24
N PRO A 347 22.89 23.34 21.34
CA PRO A 347 21.54 23.12 20.81
C PRO A 347 21.34 21.68 20.32
N ALA A 348 20.17 21.10 20.60
CA ALA A 348 19.89 19.71 20.25
C ALA A 348 19.99 19.49 18.73
N ALA A 349 20.63 18.37 18.34
CA ALA A 349 20.75 18.02 16.93
C ALA A 349 19.40 17.55 16.37
N HIS A 350 18.98 18.16 15.26
CA HIS A 350 17.80 17.75 14.49
C HIS A 350 18.24 17.00 13.22
N ARG A 351 17.42 16.05 12.78
CA ARG A 351 17.64 15.27 11.56
C ARG A 351 16.66 15.73 10.49
N GLY A 352 17.15 16.40 9.47
CA GLY A 352 16.33 16.85 8.35
C GLY A 352 15.31 17.92 8.73
N ILE A 353 14.23 18.02 7.96
CA ILE A 353 13.11 18.96 8.16
C ILE A 353 11.81 18.18 8.16
N ALA A 354 10.94 18.46 9.14
CA ALA A 354 9.57 18.01 9.18
C ALA A 354 8.61 19.19 9.04
N ILE A 355 7.55 19.01 8.26
CA ILE A 355 6.42 19.95 8.17
C ILE A 355 5.15 19.18 8.51
N GLU A 356 4.41 19.64 9.50
CA GLU A 356 3.04 19.21 9.79
C GLU A 356 2.05 20.20 9.17
N VAL A 357 0.96 19.67 8.64
CA VAL A 357 -0.22 20.45 8.24
C VAL A 357 -1.47 19.89 8.89
N ARG A 358 -2.30 20.80 9.40
CA ARG A 358 -3.56 20.48 10.09
C ARG A 358 -4.72 20.42 9.11
N VAL A 359 -5.11 19.19 8.75
CA VAL A 359 -6.28 18.93 7.91
C VAL A 359 -7.53 19.00 8.77
N ASN A 360 -8.33 20.05 8.58
CA ASN A 360 -9.53 20.35 9.34
C ASN A 360 -10.79 20.13 8.49
N MET A 361 -11.87 19.72 9.14
CA MET A 361 -13.22 19.61 8.58
C MET A 361 -13.87 20.98 8.64
N GLU A 362 -13.50 21.83 7.71
CA GLU A 362 -13.96 23.22 7.68
C GLU A 362 -14.10 23.71 6.24
N THR A 363 -14.88 24.77 6.08
CA THR A 363 -15.08 25.45 4.81
C THR A 363 -15.21 26.96 5.04
N PHE A 364 -15.09 27.75 3.97
CA PHE A 364 -15.27 29.20 4.05
C PHE A 364 -16.72 29.58 3.79
N GLY A 365 -17.29 30.38 4.69
CA GLY A 365 -18.55 31.08 4.48
C GLY A 365 -18.39 32.29 3.54
N PRO A 366 -19.51 32.93 3.12
CA PRO A 366 -19.49 34.06 2.19
C PRO A 366 -18.68 35.28 2.68
N ASP A 367 -18.54 35.44 3.99
CA ASP A 367 -17.77 36.51 4.67
C ASP A 367 -16.32 36.09 5.01
N LEU A 368 -15.85 34.98 4.43
CA LEU A 368 -14.57 34.33 4.75
C LEU A 368 -14.47 33.83 6.19
N SER A 369 -15.58 33.75 6.92
CA SER A 369 -15.63 33.02 8.18
C SER A 369 -15.40 31.53 7.93
N VAL A 370 -14.86 30.85 8.92
CA VAL A 370 -14.57 29.43 8.85
C VAL A 370 -15.71 28.70 9.55
N VAL A 371 -16.35 27.80 8.84
CA VAL A 371 -17.51 27.04 9.34
C VAL A 371 -17.10 25.57 9.42
N PRO A 372 -17.31 24.89 10.56
CA PRO A 372 -17.04 23.46 10.66
C PRO A 372 -17.95 22.68 9.72
N ALA A 373 -17.38 21.67 9.07
CA ALA A 373 -18.10 20.73 8.23
C ALA A 373 -18.49 19.48 9.03
N ALA A 374 -19.63 18.89 8.69
CA ALA A 374 -20.14 17.66 9.26
C ALA A 374 -20.50 16.67 8.14
N GLY A 375 -20.58 15.39 8.47
CA GLY A 375 -20.98 14.33 7.53
C GLY A 375 -20.31 13.00 7.81
N ALA A 376 -20.57 12.00 6.96
CA ALA A 376 -19.88 10.72 7.01
C ALA A 376 -18.69 10.72 6.06
N LEU A 377 -17.54 10.22 6.51
CA LEU A 377 -16.37 10.01 5.65
C LEU A 377 -16.62 8.81 4.72
N THR A 378 -17.15 9.03 3.52
CA THR A 378 -17.50 7.95 2.57
C THR A 378 -16.26 7.30 1.94
N ALA A 379 -15.22 8.09 1.74
CA ALA A 379 -13.88 7.61 1.42
C ALA A 379 -12.87 8.38 2.28
N PHE A 380 -11.92 7.65 2.83
CA PHE A 380 -10.84 8.21 3.63
C PHE A 380 -9.57 7.38 3.40
N SER A 381 -8.63 7.95 2.65
CA SER A 381 -7.37 7.34 2.27
C SER A 381 -6.22 8.30 2.57
N PRO A 382 -5.67 8.25 3.80
CA PRO A 382 -4.49 9.02 4.17
C PRO A 382 -3.30 8.73 3.23
N PRO A 383 -2.50 9.74 2.87
CA PRO A 383 -1.27 9.52 2.12
C PRO A 383 -0.29 8.68 2.95
N SER A 384 0.57 7.93 2.27
CA SER A 384 1.54 7.03 2.90
C SER A 384 2.85 7.00 2.13
N GLY A 385 3.85 6.27 2.65
CA GLY A 385 5.16 6.12 2.02
C GLY A 385 6.31 6.71 2.86
N PRO A 386 7.56 6.60 2.39
CA PRO A 386 8.73 6.97 3.18
C PRO A 386 8.71 8.44 3.60
N GLY A 387 8.84 8.70 4.90
CA GLY A 387 8.84 10.05 5.48
C GLY A 387 7.50 10.79 5.31
N ILE A 388 6.39 10.07 5.23
CA ILE A 388 5.03 10.58 5.40
C ILE A 388 4.43 9.87 6.62
N ARG A 389 3.98 10.65 7.60
CA ARG A 389 3.26 10.20 8.79
C ARG A 389 1.91 10.89 8.84
N VAL A 390 0.86 10.17 9.24
CA VAL A 390 -0.47 10.72 9.44
C VAL A 390 -1.03 10.29 10.79
N ASP A 391 -1.21 11.26 11.68
CA ASP A 391 -1.88 11.07 12.97
C ASP A 391 -3.32 11.57 12.81
N THR A 392 -4.29 10.65 12.85
CA THR A 392 -5.70 10.93 12.56
C THR A 392 -6.62 9.98 13.32
N TYR A 393 -7.84 10.45 13.63
CA TYR A 393 -8.93 9.59 14.05
C TYR A 393 -9.95 9.34 12.92
N GLY A 394 -9.68 9.81 11.70
CA GLY A 394 -10.53 9.55 10.55
C GLY A 394 -10.46 8.08 10.11
N ARG A 395 -11.60 7.52 9.75
CA ARG A 395 -11.72 6.23 9.03
C ARG A 395 -12.91 6.29 8.11
N ALA A 396 -12.90 5.48 7.04
CA ALA A 396 -14.08 5.34 6.19
C ALA A 396 -15.28 4.88 7.05
N GLY A 397 -16.43 5.51 6.82
CA GLY A 397 -17.67 5.30 7.58
C GLY A 397 -17.79 6.11 8.87
N LEU A 398 -16.74 6.80 9.34
CA LEU A 398 -16.85 7.63 10.54
C LEU A 398 -17.74 8.85 10.27
N VAL A 399 -18.75 9.06 11.11
CA VAL A 399 -19.58 10.27 11.11
C VAL A 399 -18.91 11.30 12.01
N VAL A 400 -18.55 12.44 11.43
CA VAL A 400 -17.84 13.49 12.15
C VAL A 400 -18.84 14.47 12.75
N ASN A 401 -18.70 14.69 14.05
CA ASN A 401 -19.62 15.52 14.83
C ASN A 401 -19.07 16.94 14.96
N PRO A 402 -19.78 17.97 14.46
CA PRO A 402 -19.31 19.36 14.45
C PRO A 402 -19.26 20.00 15.84
N GLN A 403 -19.72 19.32 16.89
CA GLN A 403 -19.60 19.79 18.28
C GLN A 403 -18.17 19.70 18.82
N TYR A 404 -17.31 18.87 18.23
CA TYR A 404 -15.90 18.72 18.61
C TYR A 404 -14.98 19.55 17.72
N ASP A 405 -13.69 19.58 18.09
CA ASP A 405 -12.65 20.23 17.29
C ASP A 405 -12.62 19.72 15.85
N SER A 406 -12.44 20.64 14.90
CA SER A 406 -12.50 20.34 13.47
C SER A 406 -11.27 19.60 12.93
N LEU A 407 -10.16 19.52 13.68
CA LEU A 407 -8.97 18.78 13.25
C LEU A 407 -9.37 17.34 12.94
N LEU A 408 -9.11 16.86 11.73
CA LEU A 408 -9.37 15.49 11.30
C LEU A 408 -8.08 14.68 11.24
N ALA A 409 -7.03 15.26 10.68
CA ALA A 409 -5.75 14.60 10.50
C ALA A 409 -4.59 15.60 10.59
N LYS A 410 -3.47 15.14 11.12
CA LYS A 410 -2.18 15.81 11.08
C LYS A 410 -1.32 15.09 10.06
N LEU A 411 -1.04 15.75 8.94
CA LEU A 411 -0.18 15.21 7.91
C LEU A 411 1.23 15.74 8.11
N VAL A 412 2.17 14.86 8.39
CA VAL A 412 3.57 15.19 8.67
C VAL A 412 4.44 14.64 7.56
N ALA A 413 5.20 15.52 6.90
CA ALA A 413 6.19 15.11 5.91
C ALA A 413 7.60 15.40 6.42
N HIS A 414 8.45 14.38 6.41
CA HIS A 414 9.86 14.46 6.77
C HIS A 414 10.76 14.30 5.55
N VAL A 415 11.80 15.13 5.46
CA VAL A 415 12.86 15.01 4.46
C VAL A 415 14.23 15.01 5.13
N HIS A 416 15.14 14.15 4.66
CA HIS A 416 16.52 14.14 5.17
C HIS A 416 17.34 15.36 4.76
N ALA A 417 16.99 16.01 3.64
CA ALA A 417 17.68 17.20 3.16
C ALA A 417 17.30 18.45 3.97
N SER A 418 18.23 19.37 4.17
CA SER A 418 18.02 20.66 4.83
C SER A 418 17.36 21.71 3.91
N SER A 419 16.50 21.30 2.99
CA SER A 419 15.83 22.19 2.04
C SER A 419 14.34 22.36 2.41
N PRO A 420 13.92 23.54 2.92
CA PRO A 420 12.51 23.82 3.20
C PRO A 420 11.61 23.57 1.99
N HIS A 421 12.06 23.96 0.80
CA HIS A 421 11.36 23.71 -0.45
C HIS A 421 11.12 22.21 -0.71
N ALA A 422 12.07 21.33 -0.36
CA ALA A 422 11.87 19.89 -0.50
C ALA A 422 10.79 19.35 0.45
N ALA A 423 10.76 19.83 1.69
CA ALA A 423 9.73 19.50 2.66
C ALA A 423 8.35 19.99 2.19
N VAL A 424 8.24 21.24 1.74
CA VAL A 424 6.99 21.83 1.23
C VAL A 424 6.47 21.08 0.00
N ARG A 425 7.34 20.72 -0.96
CA ARG A 425 6.94 19.88 -2.10
C ARG A 425 6.39 18.54 -1.65
N LYS A 426 7.02 17.91 -0.66
CA LYS A 426 6.60 16.60 -0.16
C LYS A 426 5.23 16.65 0.53
N VAL A 427 4.97 17.68 1.36
CA VAL A 427 3.64 17.92 1.94
C VAL A 427 2.61 18.16 0.83
N ARG A 428 2.91 18.98 -0.17
CA ARG A 428 2.00 19.26 -1.29
C ARG A 428 1.62 18.01 -2.07
N THR A 429 2.58 17.12 -2.32
CA THR A 429 2.31 15.82 -2.95
C THR A 429 1.42 14.96 -2.05
N ALA A 430 1.73 14.86 -0.76
CA ALA A 430 0.94 14.06 0.16
C ALA A 430 -0.49 14.60 0.35
N LEU A 431 -0.70 15.92 0.38
CA LEU A 431 -2.04 16.53 0.36
C LEU A 431 -2.81 16.22 -0.94
N ALA A 432 -2.11 16.13 -2.08
CA ALA A 432 -2.74 15.76 -3.35
C ALA A 432 -3.17 14.29 -3.40
N GLU A 433 -2.49 13.42 -2.66
CA GLU A 433 -2.79 12.00 -2.51
C GLU A 433 -3.82 11.72 -1.41
N PHE A 434 -4.15 12.71 -0.57
CA PHE A 434 -5.08 12.54 0.54
C PHE A 434 -6.53 12.51 0.04
N GLY A 435 -7.04 11.30 -0.20
CA GLY A 435 -8.43 11.08 -0.59
C GLY A 435 -9.38 11.23 0.59
N ILE A 436 -10.17 12.30 0.62
CA ILE A 436 -11.22 12.54 1.62
C ILE A 436 -12.52 12.87 0.89
N GLU A 437 -13.55 12.06 1.08
CA GLU A 437 -14.88 12.26 0.50
C GLU A 437 -15.96 12.22 1.59
N GLY A 438 -17.08 12.89 1.32
CA GLY A 438 -18.25 12.95 2.22
C GLY A 438 -18.23 14.07 3.26
N VAL A 439 -17.07 14.66 3.54
CA VAL A 439 -16.94 15.84 4.42
C VAL A 439 -16.03 16.88 3.76
N ARG A 440 -16.42 18.16 3.78
CA ARG A 440 -15.57 19.26 3.30
C ARG A 440 -14.39 19.49 4.22
N THR A 441 -13.21 19.71 3.65
CA THR A 441 -11.96 19.94 4.39
C THR A 441 -11.22 21.17 3.86
N ASN A 442 -10.23 21.63 4.63
CA ASN A 442 -9.30 22.69 4.21
C ASN A 442 -8.14 22.20 3.33
N VAL A 443 -8.16 20.97 2.80
CA VAL A 443 -7.04 20.40 2.02
C VAL A 443 -6.66 21.30 0.83
N GLU A 444 -7.64 21.74 0.04
CA GLU A 444 -7.38 22.60 -1.12
C GLU A 444 -6.85 23.99 -0.70
N PHE A 445 -7.30 24.51 0.44
CA PHE A 445 -6.74 25.73 1.01
C PHE A 445 -5.28 25.57 1.43
N LEU A 446 -4.94 24.47 2.10
CA LEU A 446 -3.55 24.16 2.48
C LEU A 446 -2.65 24.00 1.25
N ARG A 447 -3.16 23.37 0.19
CA ARG A 447 -2.42 23.20 -1.07
C ARG A 447 -2.13 24.53 -1.75
N GLU A 448 -3.08 25.46 -1.73
CA GLU A 448 -2.90 26.79 -2.29
C GLU A 448 -1.95 27.63 -1.42
N LEU A 449 -2.09 27.58 -0.09
CA LEU A 449 -1.18 28.24 0.85
C LEU A 449 0.28 27.81 0.65
N LEU A 450 0.53 26.51 0.47
CA LEU A 450 1.88 25.97 0.27
C LEU A 450 2.49 26.29 -1.11
N ARG A 451 1.74 26.92 -2.03
CA ARG A 451 2.27 27.44 -3.30
C ARG A 451 2.86 28.84 -3.17
N ASP A 452 2.56 29.56 -2.10
CA ASP A 452 3.09 30.91 -1.91
C ASP A 452 4.61 30.85 -1.71
N PRO A 453 5.42 31.58 -2.51
CA PRO A 453 6.88 31.57 -2.40
C PRO A 453 7.41 31.95 -1.00
N ALA A 454 6.68 32.77 -0.25
CA ALA A 454 7.05 33.11 1.12
C ALA A 454 6.96 31.89 2.05
N VAL A 455 5.94 31.05 1.87
CA VAL A 455 5.78 29.79 2.61
C VAL A 455 6.82 28.76 2.18
N GLU A 456 7.15 28.68 0.88
CA GLU A 456 8.21 27.80 0.36
C GLU A 456 9.60 28.09 0.97
N SER A 457 9.83 29.35 1.39
CA SER A 457 11.06 29.76 2.07
C SER A 457 11.19 29.23 3.51
N GLY A 458 10.06 28.86 4.14
CA GLY A 458 9.99 28.40 5.53
C GLY A 458 10.01 29.52 6.59
N CYS A 459 9.95 30.79 6.18
CA CYS A 459 10.02 31.94 7.09
C CYS A 459 8.91 32.96 6.77
N VAL A 460 7.83 32.96 7.55
CA VAL A 460 6.75 33.97 7.45
C VAL A 460 6.35 34.49 8.84
N SER A 461 5.75 35.68 8.91
CA SER A 461 5.27 36.24 10.17
C SER A 461 3.87 35.75 10.53
N THR A 462 3.50 35.90 11.80
CA THR A 462 2.16 35.57 12.35
C THR A 462 1.00 36.31 11.68
N GLY A 463 1.26 37.45 11.03
CA GLY A 463 0.25 38.22 10.27
C GLY A 463 0.14 37.83 8.80
N PHE A 464 1.02 36.96 8.29
CA PHE A 464 1.08 36.60 6.88
C PHE A 464 -0.23 36.00 6.36
N LEU A 465 -0.74 34.98 7.04
CA LEU A 465 -1.90 34.24 6.56
C LEU A 465 -3.18 35.07 6.64
N ASP A 466 -3.36 35.84 7.71
CA ASP A 466 -4.51 36.74 7.84
C ASP A 466 -4.54 37.80 6.72
N ALA A 467 -3.37 38.30 6.28
CA ALA A 467 -3.26 39.23 5.16
C ALA A 467 -3.56 38.56 3.79
N LYS A 468 -3.16 37.29 3.63
CA LYS A 468 -3.33 36.51 2.39
C LYS A 468 -4.68 35.82 2.27
N LEU A 469 -5.45 35.74 3.36
CA LEU A 469 -6.69 34.98 3.44
C LEU A 469 -7.72 35.32 2.33
N PRO A 470 -7.98 36.61 1.99
CA PRO A 470 -8.94 36.94 0.93
C PRO A 470 -8.51 36.44 -0.45
N GLU A 471 -7.21 36.51 -0.76
CA GLU A 471 -6.62 36.03 -2.02
C GLU A 471 -6.72 34.50 -2.11
N LEU A 472 -6.29 33.80 -1.07
CA LEU A 472 -6.29 32.33 -1.01
C LEU A 472 -7.71 31.75 -1.03
N ALA A 473 -8.66 32.37 -0.31
CA ALA A 473 -10.05 31.89 -0.29
C ALA A 473 -10.75 32.09 -1.65
N ALA A 474 -10.45 33.19 -2.36
CA ALA A 474 -10.95 33.40 -3.72
C ALA A 474 -10.40 32.36 -4.71
N ALA A 475 -9.12 32.01 -4.60
CA ALA A 475 -8.49 30.99 -5.44
C ALA A 475 -9.08 29.58 -5.21
N VAL A 476 -9.40 29.23 -3.96
CA VAL A 476 -10.07 27.95 -3.66
C VAL A 476 -11.50 27.92 -4.20
N SER A 477 -12.22 29.05 -4.16
CA SER A 477 -13.60 29.15 -4.62
C SER A 477 -13.76 28.99 -6.14
N SER A 478 -12.74 29.33 -6.93
CA SER A 478 -12.74 29.14 -8.39
C SER A 478 -12.51 27.69 -8.85
N HIS A 479 -12.06 26.82 -7.93
CA HIS A 479 -11.74 25.41 -8.18
C HIS A 479 -12.76 24.42 -7.58
N GLN A 480 -13.86 24.90 -6.98
CA GLN A 480 -14.84 24.03 -6.34
C GLN A 480 -15.56 23.14 -7.38
N HIS A 481 -15.28 21.84 -7.31
CA HIS A 481 -16.20 20.81 -7.76
C HIS A 481 -17.28 20.63 -6.69
N ASP A 482 -18.56 20.68 -7.09
CA ASP A 482 -19.68 20.33 -6.22
C ASP A 482 -19.41 18.98 -5.56
N VAL A 483 -19.47 18.94 -4.22
CA VAL A 483 -19.49 17.70 -3.45
C VAL A 483 -20.74 16.95 -3.91
N ARG A 484 -20.56 15.92 -4.73
CA ARG A 484 -21.65 15.03 -5.14
C ARG A 484 -22.10 14.26 -3.92
N ALA A 485 -23.11 14.79 -3.21
CA ALA A 485 -23.99 13.94 -2.42
C ALA A 485 -24.53 12.86 -3.36
N ALA A 486 -24.50 11.60 -2.93
CA ALA A 486 -25.00 10.50 -3.73
C ALA A 486 -26.39 10.86 -4.29
N PRO A 487 -26.59 10.89 -5.62
CA PRO A 487 -27.89 11.25 -6.17
C PRO A 487 -28.90 10.21 -5.68
N VAL A 488 -29.89 10.65 -4.92
CA VAL A 488 -31.08 9.85 -4.65
C VAL A 488 -31.77 9.69 -5.99
N GLU A 489 -31.81 8.48 -6.53
CA GLU A 489 -32.52 8.18 -7.76
C GLU A 489 -34.02 8.46 -7.55
N LEU A 490 -34.54 9.41 -8.33
CA LEU A 490 -35.95 9.77 -8.41
C LEU A 490 -36.52 9.20 -9.70
N TYR A 491 -37.63 8.48 -9.60
CA TYR A 491 -38.40 8.07 -10.77
C TYR A 491 -39.21 9.25 -11.32
N PRO A 492 -39.60 9.25 -12.61
CA PRO A 492 -40.43 10.30 -13.17
C PRO A 492 -41.71 10.52 -12.34
N GLY A 493 -41.92 11.76 -11.89
CA GLY A 493 -43.05 12.15 -11.03
C GLY A 493 -42.75 12.19 -9.53
N GLU A 494 -41.55 11.77 -9.11
CA GLU A 494 -41.06 11.92 -7.74
C GLU A 494 -40.22 13.19 -7.55
N ASP A 495 -40.35 13.78 -6.36
CA ASP A 495 -39.58 14.93 -5.89
C ASP A 495 -38.98 14.62 -4.51
N VAL A 496 -38.00 15.40 -4.09
CA VAL A 496 -37.29 15.22 -2.82
C VAL A 496 -37.38 16.45 -1.94
N LEU A 497 -37.76 16.26 -0.67
CA LEU A 497 -37.68 17.28 0.37
C LEU A 497 -36.26 17.29 0.94
N ARG A 498 -35.60 18.46 0.99
CA ARG A 498 -34.22 18.61 1.45
C ARG A 498 -34.11 19.49 2.69
N ALA A 499 -33.11 19.24 3.53
CA ALA A 499 -32.82 20.06 4.70
C ALA A 499 -32.37 21.47 4.30
N GLN A 500 -32.98 22.50 4.90
CA GLN A 500 -32.64 23.90 4.64
C GLN A 500 -31.44 24.40 5.45
N LEU A 501 -31.07 23.68 6.51
CA LEU A 501 -29.95 23.96 7.39
C LEU A 501 -29.47 22.65 8.04
N ALA A 502 -28.24 22.64 8.56
CA ALA A 502 -27.73 21.50 9.31
C ALA A 502 -28.39 21.42 10.70
N GLY A 503 -28.76 20.22 11.12
CA GLY A 503 -29.42 19.99 12.40
C GLY A 503 -29.69 18.50 12.67
N THR A 504 -30.25 18.20 13.84
CA THR A 504 -30.66 16.85 14.21
C THR A 504 -32.14 16.66 13.88
N VAL A 505 -32.49 15.61 13.18
CA VAL A 505 -33.89 15.26 12.88
C VAL A 505 -34.61 14.89 14.18
N VAL A 506 -35.67 15.61 14.53
CA VAL A 506 -36.48 15.35 15.74
C VAL A 506 -37.68 14.47 15.40
N GLU A 507 -38.33 14.74 14.27
CA GLU A 507 -39.55 14.07 13.85
C GLU A 507 -39.62 13.98 12.32
N VAL A 508 -40.13 12.87 11.80
CA VAL A 508 -40.32 12.62 10.36
C VAL A 508 -41.67 11.94 10.17
N VAL A 509 -42.44 12.38 9.19
CA VAL A 509 -43.71 11.74 8.84
C VAL A 509 -43.53 10.34 8.22
N PRO A 510 -44.50 9.42 8.38
CA PRO A 510 -44.42 8.08 7.82
C PRO A 510 -44.48 8.06 6.28
N GLU A 511 -43.91 7.00 5.70
CA GLU A 511 -43.98 6.69 4.27
C GLU A 511 -45.40 6.33 3.82
N GLY A 512 -45.73 6.64 2.57
CA GLY A 512 -46.98 6.21 1.92
C GLY A 512 -48.22 7.04 2.23
N ALA A 513 -48.10 8.08 3.06
CA ALA A 513 -49.21 8.90 3.55
C ALA A 513 -49.42 10.18 2.73
N GLU A 514 -50.66 10.63 2.64
CA GLU A 514 -51.05 11.85 1.92
C GLU A 514 -51.09 13.05 2.86
N TYR A 515 -50.52 14.17 2.43
CA TYR A 515 -50.45 15.41 3.18
C TYR A 515 -50.94 16.59 2.33
N PRO A 516 -51.77 17.50 2.90
CA PRO A 516 -52.13 18.74 2.23
C PRO A 516 -50.95 19.72 2.24
N ALA A 517 -50.99 20.71 1.35
CA ALA A 517 -50.02 21.80 1.31
C ALA A 517 -49.93 22.50 2.69
N GLY A 518 -48.70 22.80 3.13
CA GLY A 518 -48.40 23.45 4.41
C GLY A 518 -48.36 22.52 5.62
N CYS A 519 -48.65 21.23 5.47
CA CYS A 519 -48.56 20.26 6.58
C CYS A 519 -47.10 20.03 7.01
N GLN A 520 -46.84 19.88 8.30
CA GLN A 520 -45.53 19.50 8.83
C GLN A 520 -45.11 18.12 8.29
N LEU A 521 -43.87 18.02 7.78
CA LEU A 521 -43.29 16.78 7.26
C LEU A 521 -42.04 16.35 8.05
N VAL A 522 -41.14 17.27 8.36
CA VAL A 522 -39.90 16.98 9.11
C VAL A 522 -39.62 18.11 10.10
N VAL A 523 -39.18 17.78 11.30
CA VAL A 523 -38.70 18.75 12.30
C VAL A 523 -37.21 18.55 12.50
N LEU A 524 -36.42 19.62 12.37
CA LEU A 524 -34.99 19.63 12.66
C LEU A 524 -34.72 20.49 13.91
N GLU A 525 -33.88 20.03 14.82
CA GLU A 525 -33.35 20.84 15.92
C GLU A 525 -31.96 21.36 15.54
N ALA A 526 -31.82 22.68 15.53
CA ALA A 526 -30.55 23.35 15.30
C ALA A 526 -30.47 24.59 16.18
N MET A 527 -29.30 24.86 16.75
CA MET A 527 -29.08 26.03 17.62
C MET A 527 -30.08 26.14 18.79
N LYS A 528 -30.48 25.01 19.38
CA LYS A 528 -31.50 24.89 20.46
C LYS A 528 -32.91 25.36 20.06
N MET A 529 -33.21 25.42 18.76
CA MET A 529 -34.50 25.81 18.22
C MET A 529 -34.99 24.76 17.21
N GLN A 530 -36.28 24.45 17.23
CA GLN A 530 -36.90 23.53 16.27
C GLN A 530 -37.33 24.26 15.00
N HIS A 531 -37.00 23.68 13.85
CA HIS A 531 -37.26 24.18 12.51
C HIS A 531 -38.14 23.16 11.79
N VAL A 532 -39.35 23.58 11.45
CA VAL A 532 -40.36 22.72 10.83
C VAL A 532 -40.31 22.88 9.31
N LEU A 533 -40.04 21.77 8.61
CA LEU A 533 -40.16 21.69 7.16
C LEU A 533 -41.55 21.18 6.79
N VAL A 534 -42.21 21.94 5.93
CA VAL A 534 -43.61 21.73 5.54
C VAL A 534 -43.75 21.24 4.11
N ALA A 535 -44.88 20.62 3.81
CA ALA A 535 -45.28 20.19 2.47
C ALA A 535 -45.45 21.41 1.56
N PRO A 536 -44.71 21.51 0.44
CA PRO A 536 -44.87 22.65 -0.49
C PRO A 536 -46.24 22.65 -1.18
N ASP A 537 -46.76 21.47 -1.52
CA ASP A 537 -48.04 21.25 -2.21
C ASP A 537 -48.76 20.03 -1.61
N ALA A 538 -49.97 19.72 -2.08
CA ALA A 538 -50.59 18.43 -1.80
C ALA A 538 -49.74 17.29 -2.38
N LEU A 539 -49.30 16.37 -1.52
CA LEU A 539 -48.33 15.35 -1.86
C LEU A 539 -48.58 14.04 -1.13
N ARG A 540 -48.00 12.96 -1.65
CA ARG A 540 -47.92 11.66 -1.00
C ARG A 540 -46.46 11.30 -0.74
N THR A 541 -46.09 11.00 0.49
CA THR A 541 -44.73 10.53 0.84
C THR A 541 -44.50 9.15 0.23
N VAL A 542 -43.30 8.92 -0.30
CA VAL A 542 -42.93 7.65 -0.95
C VAL A 542 -41.84 6.93 -0.16
N ARG A 543 -40.74 7.62 0.17
CA ARG A 543 -39.57 7.05 0.87
C ARG A 543 -39.06 8.02 1.93
N GLY A 544 -38.90 7.57 3.16
CA GLY A 544 -38.21 8.30 4.23
C GLY A 544 -36.73 8.02 4.12
N LEU A 545 -35.92 9.06 3.94
CA LEU A 545 -34.47 8.92 3.76
C LEU A 545 -33.69 9.19 5.04
N VAL A 546 -34.38 9.64 6.09
CA VAL A 546 -33.81 9.98 7.39
C VAL A 546 -34.68 9.49 8.54
N ALA A 547 -34.07 9.26 9.70
CA ALA A 547 -34.76 8.84 10.93
C ALA A 547 -34.65 9.90 12.05
N PRO A 548 -35.61 9.95 13.00
CA PRO A 548 -35.46 10.73 14.23
C PRO A 548 -34.15 10.38 14.96
N GLY A 549 -33.42 11.40 15.42
CA GLY A 549 -32.09 11.33 16.02
C GLY A 549 -30.93 11.47 15.03
N GLN A 550 -31.18 11.36 13.72
CA GLN A 550 -30.12 11.47 12.69
C GLN A 550 -29.69 12.92 12.47
N VAL A 551 -28.37 13.16 12.38
CA VAL A 551 -27.83 14.48 12.01
C VAL A 551 -27.82 14.61 10.49
N VAL A 552 -28.35 15.72 9.97
CA VAL A 552 -28.42 16.05 8.54
C VAL A 552 -27.73 17.39 8.28
N GLY A 553 -27.09 17.51 7.12
CA GLY A 553 -26.47 18.73 6.61
C GLY A 553 -27.40 19.54 5.71
N THR A 554 -27.04 20.80 5.44
CA THR A 554 -27.77 21.64 4.48
C THR A 554 -27.76 20.99 3.08
N GLY A 555 -28.94 20.80 2.50
CA GLY A 555 -29.12 20.17 1.18
C GLY A 555 -29.35 18.66 1.22
N ASP A 556 -29.20 18.01 2.38
CA ASP A 556 -29.40 16.57 2.52
C ASP A 556 -30.85 16.18 2.20
N PRO A 557 -31.07 15.09 1.44
CA PRO A 557 -32.39 14.61 1.12
C PRO A 557 -33.04 13.93 2.34
N LEU A 558 -34.22 14.39 2.71
CA LEU A 558 -34.95 13.94 3.91
C LEU A 558 -36.01 12.91 3.60
N LEU A 559 -36.82 13.14 2.57
CA LEU A 559 -37.83 12.20 2.10
C LEU A 559 -38.19 12.45 0.64
N VAL A 560 -38.65 11.41 -0.04
CA VAL A 560 -39.18 11.45 -1.41
C VAL A 560 -40.70 11.53 -1.36
N PHE A 561 -41.31 12.33 -2.23
CA PHE A 561 -42.75 12.47 -2.36
C PHE A 561 -43.21 12.58 -3.83
N THR A 562 -44.50 12.38 -4.08
CA THR A 562 -45.15 12.63 -5.38
C THR A 562 -46.23 13.70 -5.21
N ARG A 563 -46.37 14.63 -6.16
CA ARG A 563 -47.42 15.68 -6.12
C ARG A 563 -48.75 15.11 -6.60
N THR A 564 -49.85 15.40 -5.90
CA THR A 564 -51.19 14.85 -6.18
C THR A 564 -52.15 15.84 -6.87
N GLY A 565 -51.73 17.08 -7.15
CA GLY A 565 -52.57 18.12 -7.77
C GLY A 565 -52.14 18.54 -9.19
N THR A 566 -53.05 18.34 -10.16
CA THR A 566 -53.04 18.74 -11.60
C THR A 566 -52.29 17.86 -12.60
N ALA A 567 -53.05 17.33 -13.57
CA ALA A 567 -52.65 16.32 -14.56
C ALA A 567 -52.39 16.91 -15.95
N ALA A 568 -51.47 16.30 -16.71
CA ALA A 568 -51.65 16.00 -18.15
C ALA A 568 -50.52 15.09 -18.69
N GLY A 569 -50.90 13.99 -19.34
CA GLY A 569 -50.00 13.18 -20.19
C GLY A 569 -49.66 11.81 -19.61
N GLY A 570 -50.64 10.91 -19.56
CA GLY A 570 -50.41 9.53 -19.14
C GLY A 570 -49.60 8.72 -20.14
N ASP A 571 -48.66 7.94 -19.61
CA ASP A 571 -48.63 6.51 -19.88
C ASP A 571 -48.56 5.79 -18.53
N SER A 572 -49.53 4.92 -18.29
CA SER A 572 -49.66 4.13 -17.08
C SER A 572 -48.50 3.12 -17.01
N ALA A 573 -47.50 3.38 -16.16
CA ALA A 573 -46.44 2.43 -15.85
C ALA A 573 -46.87 1.43 -14.75
N THR A 574 -48.00 0.77 -14.97
CA THR A 574 -48.31 -0.55 -14.37
C THR A 574 -48.66 -1.58 -15.44
N ALA A 575 -48.28 -1.33 -16.70
CA ALA A 575 -48.16 -2.40 -17.69
C ALA A 575 -46.84 -3.14 -17.43
N ALA A 576 -46.89 -4.47 -17.32
CA ALA A 576 -45.70 -5.30 -17.34
C ALA A 576 -44.85 -4.90 -18.56
N THR A 577 -43.62 -4.45 -18.32
CA THR A 577 -42.69 -4.10 -19.40
C THR A 577 -42.50 -5.32 -20.29
N ASP A 578 -42.93 -5.23 -21.54
CA ASP A 578 -42.64 -6.25 -22.54
C ASP A 578 -41.13 -6.29 -22.78
N LEU A 579 -40.47 -7.24 -22.13
CA LEU A 579 -39.02 -7.45 -22.18
C LEU A 579 -38.55 -7.86 -23.58
N ASP A 580 -39.46 -8.33 -24.43
CA ASP A 580 -39.18 -8.80 -25.78
C ASP A 580 -39.51 -7.75 -26.86
N ARG A 581 -39.93 -6.54 -26.45
CA ARG A 581 -40.23 -5.45 -27.38
C ARG A 581 -39.02 -5.14 -28.28
N PRO A 582 -39.18 -5.16 -29.62
CA PRO A 582 -38.10 -4.85 -30.55
C PRO A 582 -37.61 -3.41 -30.37
N ARG A 583 -36.29 -3.25 -30.36
CA ARG A 583 -35.58 -1.99 -30.15
C ARG A 583 -34.61 -1.78 -31.29
N ALA A 584 -34.91 -0.81 -32.15
CA ALA A 584 -34.13 -0.55 -33.36
C ALA A 584 -32.64 -0.28 -33.07
N ASP A 585 -32.34 0.42 -31.97
CA ASP A 585 -30.98 0.68 -31.52
C ASP A 585 -30.24 -0.59 -31.05
N LEU A 586 -30.93 -1.47 -30.33
CA LEU A 586 -30.39 -2.77 -29.91
C LEU A 586 -30.19 -3.72 -31.12
N ASP A 587 -31.13 -3.71 -32.07
CA ASP A 587 -31.05 -4.51 -33.29
C ASP A 587 -29.87 -4.08 -34.18
N GLU A 588 -29.56 -2.78 -34.23
CA GLU A 588 -28.36 -2.28 -34.90
C GLU A 588 -27.08 -2.82 -34.26
N VAL A 589 -26.99 -2.82 -32.92
CA VAL A 589 -25.84 -3.39 -32.20
C VAL A 589 -25.72 -4.89 -32.45
N ARG A 590 -26.84 -5.64 -32.39
CA ARG A 590 -26.87 -7.08 -32.68
C ARG A 590 -26.38 -7.38 -34.10
N ARG A 591 -26.85 -6.62 -35.09
CA ARG A 591 -26.42 -6.73 -36.49
C ARG A 591 -24.94 -6.41 -36.68
N ARG A 592 -24.42 -5.34 -36.06
CA ARG A 592 -22.99 -4.99 -36.07
C ARG A 592 -22.13 -6.10 -35.44
N ARG A 593 -22.58 -6.74 -34.36
CA ARG A 593 -21.88 -7.85 -33.71
C ARG A 593 -21.85 -9.10 -34.58
N LEU A 594 -22.90 -9.38 -35.35
CA LEU A 594 -22.95 -10.55 -36.23
C LEU A 594 -21.78 -10.57 -37.24
N PHE A 595 -21.43 -9.42 -37.83
CA PHE A 595 -20.26 -9.29 -38.72
C PHE A 595 -18.91 -9.66 -38.07
N THR A 596 -18.84 -9.71 -36.74
CA THR A 596 -17.61 -10.05 -36.02
C THR A 596 -17.54 -11.52 -35.63
N LEU A 597 -18.67 -12.25 -35.67
CA LEU A 597 -18.79 -13.66 -35.33
C LEU A 597 -18.58 -14.54 -36.57
N ASP A 598 -18.22 -15.79 -36.36
CA ASP A 598 -17.99 -16.76 -37.45
C ASP A 598 -19.26 -16.95 -38.30
N GLU A 599 -20.44 -16.96 -37.65
CA GLU A 599 -21.76 -17.05 -38.28
C GLU A 599 -22.00 -15.94 -39.33
N GLY A 600 -21.47 -14.73 -39.10
CA GLY A 600 -21.60 -13.61 -40.03
C GLY A 600 -20.48 -13.53 -41.07
N ARG A 601 -19.57 -14.52 -41.11
CA ARG A 601 -18.32 -14.48 -41.90
C ARG A 601 -18.04 -15.79 -42.65
N GLU A 602 -19.08 -16.46 -43.13
CA GLU A 602 -19.03 -17.80 -43.75
C GLU A 602 -17.89 -17.99 -44.77
N ALA A 603 -17.64 -17.01 -45.65
CA ALA A 603 -16.58 -17.09 -46.66
C ALA A 603 -15.16 -17.14 -46.07
N ALA A 604 -14.90 -16.36 -45.01
CA ALA A 604 -13.61 -16.34 -44.33
C ALA A 604 -13.40 -17.64 -43.53
N VAL A 605 -14.46 -18.12 -42.86
CA VAL A 605 -14.49 -19.37 -42.11
C VAL A 605 -14.22 -20.56 -43.05
N ALA A 606 -14.95 -20.67 -44.15
CA ALA A 606 -14.78 -21.74 -45.14
C ALA A 606 -13.35 -21.78 -45.72
N LYS A 607 -12.77 -20.61 -46.02
CA LYS A 607 -11.39 -20.52 -46.49
C LYS A 607 -10.39 -21.01 -45.43
N ARG A 608 -10.62 -20.71 -44.15
CA ARG A 608 -9.77 -21.15 -43.05
C ARG A 608 -9.88 -22.67 -42.84
N HIS A 609 -11.10 -23.20 -42.83
CA HIS A 609 -11.35 -24.65 -42.74
C HIS A 609 -10.79 -25.43 -43.92
N SER A 610 -10.80 -24.88 -45.15
CA SER A 610 -10.17 -25.56 -46.30
C SER A 610 -8.65 -25.73 -46.17
N GLN A 611 -8.01 -24.97 -45.28
CA GLN A 611 -6.59 -25.12 -44.94
C GLN A 611 -6.36 -26.15 -43.82
N GLY A 612 -7.43 -26.77 -43.30
CA GLY A 612 -7.37 -27.69 -42.17
C GLY A 612 -7.10 -26.99 -40.82
N ARG A 613 -7.47 -25.71 -40.70
CA ARG A 613 -7.17 -24.87 -39.54
C ARG A 613 -8.43 -24.28 -38.94
N ARG A 614 -8.41 -24.06 -37.64
CA ARG A 614 -9.49 -23.41 -36.88
C ARG A 614 -9.45 -21.89 -37.06
N THR A 615 -10.59 -21.26 -36.80
CA THR A 615 -10.69 -19.80 -36.66
C THR A 615 -10.16 -19.34 -35.30
N ALA A 616 -9.88 -18.05 -35.15
CA ALA A 616 -9.51 -17.47 -33.87
C ALA A 616 -10.58 -17.70 -32.79
N ARG A 617 -11.87 -17.61 -33.16
CA ARG A 617 -12.99 -17.80 -32.24
C ARG A 617 -13.20 -19.26 -31.87
N GLU A 618 -13.03 -20.19 -32.80
CA GLU A 618 -13.05 -21.64 -32.51
C GLU A 618 -11.97 -22.02 -31.50
N ASN A 619 -10.75 -21.50 -31.66
CA ASN A 619 -9.65 -21.73 -30.73
C ASN A 619 -9.92 -21.13 -29.34
N ILE A 620 -10.46 -19.90 -29.27
CA ILE A 620 -10.87 -19.29 -28.00
C ILE A 620 -11.99 -20.10 -27.34
N ALA A 621 -13.02 -20.49 -28.09
CA ALA A 621 -14.16 -21.23 -27.58
C ALA A 621 -13.76 -22.61 -27.03
N ASP A 622 -12.80 -23.29 -27.65
CA ASP A 622 -12.22 -24.53 -27.12
C ASP A 622 -11.41 -24.28 -25.84
N LEU A 623 -10.72 -23.13 -25.72
CA LEU A 623 -9.90 -22.82 -24.56
C LEU A 623 -10.69 -22.48 -23.29
N ILE A 624 -11.75 -21.71 -23.41
CA ILE A 624 -12.42 -21.10 -22.27
C ILE A 624 -13.58 -21.95 -21.75
N ASP A 625 -14.03 -21.67 -20.54
CA ASP A 625 -15.26 -22.26 -20.01
C ASP A 625 -16.48 -21.68 -20.75
N PRO A 626 -17.50 -22.49 -21.09
CA PRO A 626 -18.66 -22.04 -21.84
C PRO A 626 -19.35 -20.80 -21.22
N GLY A 627 -19.61 -19.79 -22.04
CA GLY A 627 -20.29 -18.55 -21.61
C GLY A 627 -19.44 -17.59 -20.76
N SER A 628 -18.15 -17.86 -20.57
CA SER A 628 -17.28 -17.02 -19.73
C SER A 628 -16.65 -15.82 -20.47
N PHE A 629 -16.64 -15.82 -21.81
CA PHE A 629 -15.92 -14.78 -22.58
C PHE A 629 -16.60 -13.42 -22.52
N VAL A 630 -15.86 -12.42 -22.09
CA VAL A 630 -16.22 -11.01 -22.19
C VAL A 630 -15.24 -10.33 -23.12
N GLU A 631 -15.63 -10.20 -24.39
CA GLU A 631 -14.79 -9.65 -25.45
C GLU A 631 -14.69 -8.12 -25.39
N TYR A 632 -13.47 -7.61 -25.51
CA TYR A 632 -13.16 -6.18 -25.54
C TYR A 632 -12.96 -5.71 -26.99
N GLY A 633 -13.61 -4.60 -27.34
CA GLY A 633 -13.41 -3.95 -28.64
C GLY A 633 -13.77 -4.83 -29.85
N ALA A 634 -14.80 -5.68 -29.73
CA ALA A 634 -15.26 -6.55 -30.82
C ALA A 634 -15.59 -5.78 -32.11
N LEU A 635 -16.17 -4.57 -31.95
CA LEU A 635 -16.58 -3.70 -33.07
C LEU A 635 -15.45 -2.81 -33.61
N ALA A 636 -14.19 -3.01 -33.18
CA ALA A 636 -13.05 -2.28 -33.72
C ALA A 636 -12.83 -2.63 -35.19
N ILE A 637 -12.35 -1.66 -35.96
CA ILE A 637 -12.00 -1.79 -37.39
C ILE A 637 -10.58 -1.25 -37.61
N ALA A 638 -9.91 -1.68 -38.69
CA ALA A 638 -8.56 -1.23 -38.99
C ALA A 638 -8.49 0.28 -39.26
N ALA A 639 -7.35 0.90 -38.92
CA ALA A 639 -7.12 2.33 -39.04
C ALA A 639 -6.69 2.73 -40.48
N GLN A 640 -7.55 2.46 -41.45
CA GLN A 640 -7.28 2.59 -42.90
C GLN A 640 -8.35 3.41 -43.64
N ARG A 641 -8.96 4.40 -42.98
CA ARG A 641 -10.07 5.18 -43.54
C ARG A 641 -9.68 5.98 -44.77
N SER A 642 -8.39 6.29 -44.95
CA SER A 642 -7.89 6.95 -46.17
C SER A 642 -7.73 5.99 -47.36
N ARG A 643 -7.82 4.66 -47.15
CA ARG A 643 -7.66 3.64 -48.20
C ARG A 643 -8.94 2.87 -48.52
N ARG A 644 -9.86 2.76 -47.56
CA ARG A 644 -11.06 1.92 -47.63
C ARG A 644 -12.24 2.68 -47.04
N SER A 645 -13.44 2.39 -47.54
CA SER A 645 -14.67 2.92 -46.94
C SER A 645 -14.90 2.32 -45.56
N GLU A 646 -15.63 3.02 -44.70
CA GLU A 646 -15.98 2.50 -43.38
C GLU A 646 -16.82 1.21 -43.48
N GLU A 647 -17.68 1.10 -44.49
CA GLU A 647 -18.47 -0.10 -44.75
C GLU A 647 -17.59 -1.32 -45.07
N ASP A 648 -16.58 -1.16 -45.93
CA ASP A 648 -15.59 -2.22 -46.20
C ASP A 648 -14.82 -2.60 -44.93
N LEU A 649 -14.40 -1.60 -44.15
CA LEU A 649 -13.67 -1.83 -42.90
C LEU A 649 -14.50 -2.59 -41.87
N ILE A 650 -15.80 -2.30 -41.74
CA ILE A 650 -16.71 -3.02 -40.85
C ILE A 650 -16.81 -4.50 -41.26
N ALA A 651 -16.95 -4.79 -42.55
CA ALA A 651 -17.12 -6.16 -43.02
C ALA A 651 -15.81 -6.97 -43.03
N ASN A 652 -14.69 -6.34 -43.39
CA ASN A 652 -13.44 -7.02 -43.72
C ASN A 652 -12.32 -6.82 -42.69
N THR A 653 -12.51 -5.96 -41.68
CA THR A 653 -11.55 -5.78 -40.59
C THR A 653 -12.16 -5.94 -39.19
N PRO A 654 -13.02 -6.97 -38.97
CA PRO A 654 -13.69 -7.15 -37.69
C PRO A 654 -12.65 -7.30 -36.57
N ALA A 655 -12.92 -6.63 -35.45
CA ALA A 655 -12.05 -6.59 -34.27
C ALA A 655 -10.61 -6.10 -34.54
N ASP A 656 -10.35 -5.48 -35.71
CA ASP A 656 -9.00 -5.22 -36.28
C ASP A 656 -8.10 -6.47 -36.29
N GLY A 657 -8.68 -7.65 -36.52
CA GLY A 657 -7.94 -8.91 -36.59
C GLY A 657 -7.37 -9.40 -35.26
N LEU A 658 -7.95 -8.97 -34.14
CA LEU A 658 -7.58 -9.43 -32.80
C LEU A 658 -8.82 -9.65 -31.94
N VAL A 659 -9.10 -10.89 -31.57
CA VAL A 659 -10.15 -11.25 -30.60
C VAL A 659 -9.50 -11.30 -29.22
N ALA A 660 -9.92 -10.43 -28.30
CA ALA A 660 -9.30 -10.31 -26.97
C ALA A 660 -10.35 -10.04 -25.90
N GLY A 661 -10.17 -10.63 -24.71
CA GLY A 661 -11.11 -10.45 -23.63
C GLY A 661 -10.74 -11.17 -22.34
N LEU A 662 -11.64 -11.09 -21.37
CA LEU A 662 -11.57 -11.87 -20.12
C LEU A 662 -12.37 -13.15 -20.28
N ALA A 663 -11.89 -14.23 -19.68
CA ALA A 663 -12.56 -15.52 -19.66
C ALA A 663 -12.24 -16.27 -18.37
N THR A 664 -12.85 -17.43 -18.18
CA THR A 664 -12.35 -18.43 -17.23
C THR A 664 -11.86 -19.67 -17.97
N ILE A 665 -10.84 -20.34 -17.43
CA ILE A 665 -10.25 -21.55 -17.98
C ILE A 665 -10.11 -22.57 -16.84
N GLY A 666 -10.99 -23.58 -16.80
CA GLY A 666 -10.96 -24.63 -15.79
C GLY A 666 -11.66 -24.25 -14.47
N ALA A 667 -12.68 -23.38 -14.54
CA ALA A 667 -13.43 -22.96 -13.36
C ALA A 667 -14.17 -24.11 -12.65
N ASP A 668 -14.47 -25.20 -13.36
CA ASP A 668 -15.02 -26.44 -12.81
C ASP A 668 -14.11 -27.07 -11.75
N ARG A 669 -12.78 -26.89 -11.87
CA ARG A 669 -11.78 -27.50 -10.98
C ARG A 669 -11.27 -26.56 -9.90
N PHE A 670 -11.12 -25.27 -10.22
CA PHE A 670 -10.41 -24.32 -9.35
C PHE A 670 -11.30 -23.18 -8.82
N GLY A 671 -12.56 -23.12 -9.27
CA GLY A 671 -13.45 -22.01 -8.98
C GLY A 671 -13.19 -20.80 -9.88
N ARG A 672 -14.20 -19.93 -9.98
CA ARG A 672 -14.23 -18.83 -10.96
C ARG A 672 -13.07 -17.83 -10.81
N ALA A 673 -12.68 -17.52 -9.58
CA ALA A 673 -11.65 -16.50 -9.31
C ALA A 673 -10.24 -16.99 -9.70
N ALA A 674 -9.87 -18.22 -9.37
CA ALA A 674 -8.58 -18.79 -9.73
C ALA A 674 -8.49 -19.15 -11.22
N ALA A 675 -9.62 -19.40 -11.86
CA ALA A 675 -9.70 -19.75 -13.28
C ALA A 675 -9.72 -18.54 -14.22
N GLU A 676 -9.85 -17.32 -13.70
CA GLU A 676 -9.97 -16.12 -14.54
C GLU A 676 -8.66 -15.83 -15.29
N ALA A 677 -8.77 -15.49 -16.58
CA ALA A 677 -7.63 -15.28 -17.47
C ALA A 677 -7.94 -14.20 -18.52
N VAL A 678 -6.88 -13.58 -19.04
CA VAL A 678 -6.94 -12.78 -20.27
C VAL A 678 -6.63 -13.71 -21.45
N VAL A 679 -7.50 -13.71 -22.45
CA VAL A 679 -7.33 -14.50 -23.68
C VAL A 679 -7.24 -13.56 -24.87
N VAL A 680 -6.23 -13.77 -25.71
CA VAL A 680 -5.94 -12.96 -26.89
C VAL A 680 -5.66 -13.88 -28.06
N SER A 681 -6.30 -13.67 -29.21
CA SER A 681 -6.02 -14.40 -30.45
C SER A 681 -5.97 -13.43 -31.61
N TYR A 682 -4.86 -13.42 -32.33
CA TYR A 682 -4.82 -12.80 -33.66
C TYR A 682 -5.65 -13.64 -34.62
N ASP A 683 -6.43 -12.97 -35.48
CA ASP A 683 -7.23 -13.61 -36.52
C ASP A 683 -6.52 -13.51 -37.86
N TYR A 684 -5.92 -14.63 -38.28
CA TYR A 684 -5.18 -14.70 -39.54
C TYR A 684 -6.05 -14.39 -40.76
N THR A 685 -7.38 -14.56 -40.68
CA THR A 685 -8.29 -14.27 -41.78
C THR A 685 -8.44 -12.77 -42.03
N VAL A 686 -8.05 -11.93 -41.07
CA VAL A 686 -8.06 -10.46 -41.18
C VAL A 686 -6.63 -9.97 -41.33
N LEU A 687 -6.30 -9.52 -42.55
CA LEU A 687 -5.00 -8.89 -42.86
C LEU A 687 -3.80 -9.74 -42.40
N ALA A 688 -3.91 -11.06 -42.54
CA ALA A 688 -2.89 -12.05 -42.15
C ALA A 688 -2.47 -12.00 -40.67
N GLY A 689 -3.38 -11.59 -39.77
CA GLY A 689 -3.10 -11.52 -38.32
C GLY A 689 -2.02 -10.48 -37.97
N THR A 690 -1.83 -9.47 -38.81
CA THR A 690 -0.82 -8.41 -38.61
C THR A 690 -1.23 -7.41 -37.54
N GLN A 691 -0.24 -6.85 -36.87
CA GLN A 691 -0.43 -5.86 -35.82
C GLN A 691 -0.69 -4.48 -36.42
N GLY A 692 -1.81 -3.86 -36.08
CA GLY A 692 -2.24 -2.54 -36.51
C GLY A 692 -2.49 -1.65 -35.30
N MET A 693 -2.79 -0.38 -35.54
CA MET A 693 -2.96 0.59 -34.45
C MET A 693 -4.07 0.21 -33.47
N ARG A 694 -5.23 -0.23 -33.97
CA ARG A 694 -6.38 -0.50 -33.08
C ARG A 694 -6.18 -1.82 -32.34
N ASN A 695 -5.62 -2.83 -32.98
CA ASN A 695 -5.31 -4.07 -32.28
C ASN A 695 -4.14 -3.94 -31.28
N HIS A 696 -3.17 -3.04 -31.49
CA HIS A 696 -2.20 -2.66 -30.45
C HIS A 696 -2.89 -2.05 -29.22
N ALA A 697 -3.80 -1.08 -29.43
CA ALA A 697 -4.58 -0.50 -28.32
C ALA A 697 -5.41 -1.55 -27.56
N LYS A 698 -5.92 -2.58 -28.26
CA LYS A 698 -6.62 -3.70 -27.65
C LYS A 698 -5.69 -4.62 -26.86
N THR A 699 -4.52 -4.96 -27.38
CA THR A 699 -3.52 -5.73 -26.62
C THR A 699 -3.06 -4.98 -25.38
N ASP A 700 -2.82 -3.67 -25.49
CA ASP A 700 -2.42 -2.83 -24.36
C ASP A 700 -3.50 -2.83 -23.28
N ARG A 701 -4.77 -2.69 -23.68
CA ARG A 701 -5.90 -2.77 -22.75
C ARG A 701 -6.04 -4.15 -22.10
N ALA A 702 -5.87 -5.22 -22.85
CA ALA A 702 -5.96 -6.58 -22.32
C ALA A 702 -4.81 -6.88 -21.33
N PHE A 703 -3.58 -6.48 -21.65
CA PHE A 703 -2.42 -6.67 -20.78
C PHE A 703 -2.45 -5.75 -19.55
N ASP A 704 -3.01 -4.56 -19.65
CA ASP A 704 -3.30 -3.69 -18.50
C ASP A 704 -4.27 -4.38 -17.51
N LEU A 705 -5.32 -5.04 -18.01
CA LEU A 705 -6.23 -5.82 -17.15
C LEU A 705 -5.52 -7.02 -16.51
N ALA A 706 -4.69 -7.74 -17.26
CA ALA A 706 -3.86 -8.82 -16.73
C ALA A 706 -2.97 -8.32 -15.59
N ALA A 707 -2.33 -7.16 -15.75
CA ALA A 707 -1.48 -6.55 -14.72
C ALA A 707 -2.26 -6.15 -13.46
N ARG A 708 -3.37 -5.41 -13.63
CA ARG A 708 -4.16 -4.89 -12.50
C ARG A 708 -4.76 -6.00 -11.65
N ARG A 709 -5.21 -7.08 -12.29
CA ARG A 709 -5.94 -8.17 -11.64
C ARG A 709 -5.08 -9.41 -11.39
N ARG A 710 -3.79 -9.36 -11.78
CA ARG A 710 -2.83 -10.47 -11.71
C ARG A 710 -3.36 -11.74 -12.40
N LEU A 711 -3.92 -11.57 -13.60
CA LEU A 711 -4.50 -12.65 -14.37
C LEU A 711 -3.48 -13.27 -15.34
N PRO A 712 -3.46 -14.60 -15.50
CA PRO A 712 -2.69 -15.25 -16.56
C PRO A 712 -3.13 -14.78 -17.95
N VAL A 713 -2.21 -14.86 -18.91
CA VAL A 713 -2.45 -14.49 -20.31
C VAL A 713 -2.27 -15.71 -21.20
N VAL A 714 -3.30 -16.05 -21.99
CA VAL A 714 -3.19 -17.02 -23.08
C VAL A 714 -3.29 -16.29 -24.42
N LEU A 715 -2.18 -16.30 -25.16
CA LEU A 715 -2.03 -15.64 -26.44
C LEU A 715 -1.95 -16.67 -27.57
N PHE A 716 -2.91 -16.69 -28.49
CA PHE A 716 -2.76 -17.36 -29.77
C PHE A 716 -2.03 -16.41 -30.73
N ALA A 717 -0.71 -16.62 -30.85
CA ALA A 717 0.16 -15.81 -31.69
C ALA A 717 0.24 -16.41 -33.09
N GLU A 718 -0.41 -15.76 -34.05
CA GLU A 718 -0.36 -16.12 -35.46
C GLU A 718 -0.46 -14.85 -36.31
N GLY A 719 0.50 -14.63 -37.20
CA GLY A 719 0.51 -13.50 -38.11
C GLY A 719 1.89 -12.88 -38.32
N GLY A 720 1.89 -11.74 -39.01
CA GLY A 720 3.08 -10.94 -39.30
C GLY A 720 3.26 -9.72 -38.39
N GLY A 721 4.19 -8.84 -38.78
CA GLY A 721 4.53 -7.63 -38.01
C GLY A 721 3.58 -6.45 -38.20
N GLY A 722 4.07 -5.27 -37.79
CA GLY A 722 3.37 -4.00 -37.88
C GLY A 722 2.86 -3.71 -39.29
N ARG A 723 1.67 -3.13 -39.39
CA ARG A 723 0.94 -2.93 -40.64
C ARG A 723 1.25 -1.55 -41.24
N PRO A 724 2.09 -1.46 -42.30
CA PRO A 724 2.42 -0.16 -42.91
C PRO A 724 1.24 0.49 -43.63
N GLY A 725 0.18 -0.30 -43.86
CA GLY A 725 -1.03 0.14 -44.55
C GLY A 725 -2.01 0.95 -43.70
N ASP A 726 -1.73 1.16 -42.41
CA ASP A 726 -2.55 1.99 -41.50
C ASP A 726 -2.29 3.48 -41.74
N THR A 727 -3.25 4.14 -42.37
CA THR A 727 -3.11 5.51 -42.89
C THR A 727 -3.62 6.60 -41.95
N ASP A 728 -4.41 6.25 -40.95
CA ASP A 728 -5.08 7.24 -40.08
C ASP A 728 -4.10 8.02 -39.17
N VAL A 729 -2.81 7.63 -39.13
CA VAL A 729 -1.74 8.25 -38.29
C VAL A 729 -0.54 8.79 -39.06
N GLY A 730 -0.64 8.98 -40.38
CA GLY A 730 0.32 9.83 -41.11
C GLY A 730 1.79 9.39 -41.04
N GLY A 731 2.09 8.09 -41.21
CA GLY A 731 3.47 7.61 -41.34
C GLY A 731 4.30 7.55 -40.06
N ALA A 732 3.67 7.61 -38.88
CA ALA A 732 4.35 7.45 -37.60
C ALA A 732 5.03 6.06 -37.47
N ALA A 733 6.26 6.04 -36.93
CA ALA A 733 7.07 4.83 -36.84
C ALA A 733 6.56 3.80 -35.81
N GLY A 734 5.70 4.19 -34.87
CA GLY A 734 5.13 3.29 -33.85
C GLY A 734 6.14 2.69 -32.87
N LEU A 735 7.31 3.33 -32.68
CA LEU A 735 8.37 2.84 -31.79
C LEU A 735 8.07 3.06 -30.31
N ASP A 736 7.06 3.86 -30.00
CA ASP A 736 6.54 4.16 -28.67
C ASP A 736 5.43 3.19 -28.23
N VAL A 737 5.05 2.23 -29.08
CA VAL A 737 4.02 1.23 -28.78
C VAL A 737 4.40 0.42 -27.53
N PRO A 738 3.58 0.42 -26.47
CA PRO A 738 3.95 -0.18 -25.20
C PRO A 738 3.70 -1.69 -25.15
N THR A 739 2.97 -2.27 -26.11
CA THR A 739 2.50 -3.67 -26.10
C THR A 739 3.57 -4.69 -25.71
N PHE A 740 4.74 -4.63 -26.35
CA PHE A 740 5.82 -5.57 -26.10
C PHE A 740 6.38 -5.43 -24.69
N ARG A 741 6.56 -4.18 -24.23
CA ARG A 741 7.03 -3.89 -22.87
C ARG A 741 5.99 -4.32 -21.82
N MET A 742 4.70 -4.13 -22.10
CA MET A 742 3.63 -4.48 -21.17
C MET A 742 3.55 -5.98 -20.95
N LEU A 743 3.57 -6.79 -22.00
CA LEU A 743 3.61 -8.26 -21.85
C LEU A 743 4.92 -8.70 -21.18
N ALA A 744 6.06 -8.10 -21.53
CA ALA A 744 7.33 -8.41 -20.89
C ALA A 744 7.34 -8.12 -19.38
N ALA A 745 6.72 -7.02 -18.95
CA ALA A 745 6.62 -6.63 -17.55
C ALA A 745 5.72 -7.56 -16.72
N LEU A 746 4.93 -8.43 -17.36
CA LEU A 746 4.12 -9.45 -16.72
C LEU A 746 4.90 -10.75 -16.45
N SER A 747 6.03 -10.97 -17.12
CA SER A 747 6.87 -12.15 -16.90
C SER A 747 7.32 -12.23 -15.44
N GLY A 748 7.21 -13.43 -14.86
CA GLY A 748 7.47 -13.67 -13.44
C GLY A 748 6.42 -13.11 -12.48
N ARG A 749 5.31 -12.54 -12.97
CA ARG A 749 4.18 -12.07 -12.14
C ARG A 749 2.90 -12.86 -12.36
N VAL A 750 2.61 -13.22 -13.61
CA VAL A 750 1.44 -14.02 -14.01
C VAL A 750 1.86 -15.03 -15.08
N PRO A 751 1.25 -16.22 -15.16
CA PRO A 751 1.58 -17.19 -16.21
C PRO A 751 1.29 -16.64 -17.61
N LEU A 752 2.30 -16.70 -18.48
CA LEU A 752 2.23 -16.26 -19.87
C LEU A 752 2.37 -17.46 -20.81
N ILE A 753 1.31 -17.73 -21.59
CA ILE A 753 1.23 -18.89 -22.47
C ILE A 753 1.03 -18.39 -23.89
N SER A 754 1.92 -18.77 -24.81
CA SER A 754 1.73 -18.55 -26.23
C SER A 754 1.39 -19.86 -26.94
N ILE A 755 0.34 -19.85 -27.76
CA ILE A 755 -0.03 -20.94 -28.65
C ILE A 755 0.26 -20.48 -30.08
N VAL A 756 1.06 -21.24 -30.82
CA VAL A 756 1.45 -20.92 -32.19
C VAL A 756 1.08 -22.05 -33.13
N SER A 757 0.24 -21.74 -34.12
CA SER A 757 0.01 -22.58 -35.28
C SER A 757 0.28 -21.78 -36.55
N GLY A 758 0.83 -22.43 -37.58
CA GLY A 758 1.15 -21.77 -38.84
C GLY A 758 2.29 -20.75 -38.73
N ARG A 759 2.04 -19.48 -39.04
CA ARG A 759 3.13 -18.49 -39.23
C ARG A 759 3.09 -17.43 -38.14
N CYS A 760 4.18 -17.27 -37.40
CA CYS A 760 4.32 -16.28 -36.33
C CYS A 760 5.63 -15.51 -36.53
N PHE A 761 5.55 -14.30 -37.08
CA PHE A 761 6.70 -13.50 -37.42
C PHE A 761 6.68 -12.11 -36.78
N ALA A 762 7.85 -11.48 -36.72
CA ALA A 762 8.02 -10.09 -36.30
C ALA A 762 7.44 -9.83 -34.90
N GLY A 763 6.53 -8.85 -34.77
CA GLY A 763 5.95 -8.49 -33.47
C GLY A 763 5.16 -9.63 -32.83
N ASN A 764 4.48 -10.49 -33.58
CA ASN A 764 3.80 -11.66 -33.02
C ASN A 764 4.82 -12.66 -32.43
N ALA A 765 5.97 -12.84 -33.11
CA ALA A 765 7.06 -13.67 -32.59
C ALA A 765 7.71 -13.05 -31.34
N ALA A 766 7.82 -11.72 -31.26
CA ALA A 766 8.31 -11.03 -30.08
C ALA A 766 7.37 -11.23 -28.87
N LEU A 767 6.05 -11.17 -29.07
CA LEU A 767 5.07 -11.46 -28.02
C LEU A 767 5.08 -12.94 -27.60
N ALA A 768 5.23 -13.86 -28.56
CA ALA A 768 5.36 -15.28 -28.23
C ALA A 768 6.64 -15.56 -27.44
N GLY A 769 7.77 -14.98 -27.85
CA GLY A 769 9.10 -15.22 -27.26
C GLY A 769 9.31 -14.65 -25.87
N VAL A 770 8.41 -13.79 -25.38
CA VAL A 770 8.45 -13.27 -24.00
C VAL A 770 7.57 -14.09 -23.03
N CYS A 771 6.76 -15.01 -23.53
CA CYS A 771 5.92 -15.88 -22.70
C CYS A 771 6.77 -16.95 -21.98
N ASP A 772 6.25 -17.49 -20.88
CA ASP A 772 6.92 -18.54 -20.09
C ASP A 772 6.97 -19.85 -20.87
N VAL A 773 5.93 -20.12 -21.68
CA VAL A 773 5.88 -21.27 -22.59
C VAL A 773 5.36 -20.90 -23.97
N ILE A 774 5.95 -21.56 -24.98
CA ILE A 774 5.40 -21.61 -26.33
C ILE A 774 4.95 -23.04 -26.61
N ILE A 775 3.66 -23.19 -26.90
CA ILE A 775 3.02 -24.42 -27.36
C ILE A 775 2.81 -24.30 -28.86
N ALA A 776 3.49 -25.12 -29.65
CA ALA A 776 3.47 -25.00 -31.10
C ALA A 776 3.04 -26.28 -31.80
N THR A 777 2.26 -26.17 -32.87
CA THR A 777 1.91 -27.30 -33.74
C THR A 777 3.03 -27.61 -34.75
N PRO A 778 3.04 -28.78 -35.41
CA PRO A 778 4.16 -29.18 -36.27
C PRO A 778 4.33 -28.31 -37.53
N ASP A 779 3.27 -27.62 -37.95
CA ASP A 779 3.27 -26.67 -39.07
C ASP A 779 3.77 -25.26 -38.69
N ALA A 780 4.10 -25.05 -37.41
CA ALA A 780 4.51 -23.74 -36.90
C ALA A 780 5.88 -23.29 -37.42
N ASN A 781 5.95 -22.00 -37.75
CA ASN A 781 7.15 -21.27 -38.15
C ASN A 781 7.23 -19.97 -37.33
N ILE A 782 8.26 -19.86 -36.49
CA ILE A 782 8.40 -18.77 -35.51
C ILE A 782 9.69 -18.00 -35.82
N GLY A 783 9.62 -16.70 -36.10
CA GLY A 783 10.84 -15.94 -36.43
C GLY A 783 10.73 -14.45 -36.21
N MET A 784 11.77 -13.84 -35.64
CA MET A 784 11.85 -12.38 -35.48
C MET A 784 11.79 -11.66 -36.83
N GLY A 785 12.30 -12.28 -37.90
CA GLY A 785 12.20 -11.81 -39.28
C GLY A 785 11.20 -12.62 -40.10
N GLY A 786 10.14 -12.00 -40.61
CA GLY A 786 9.30 -12.62 -41.64
C GLY A 786 9.92 -12.49 -43.04
N PRO A 787 9.39 -13.18 -44.07
CA PRO A 787 9.94 -13.15 -45.43
C PRO A 787 10.17 -11.73 -45.97
N ALA A 788 9.18 -10.85 -45.79
CA ALA A 788 9.27 -9.46 -46.24
C ALA A 788 10.38 -8.64 -45.54
N MET A 789 10.68 -8.94 -44.26
CA MET A 789 11.74 -8.23 -43.54
C MET A 789 13.14 -8.75 -43.93
N ILE A 790 13.26 -10.06 -44.21
CA ILE A 790 14.50 -10.67 -44.69
C ILE A 790 14.82 -10.15 -46.10
N GLU A 791 13.83 -10.13 -46.99
CA GLU A 791 13.95 -9.56 -48.33
C GLU A 791 14.26 -8.06 -48.28
N GLY A 792 13.54 -7.30 -47.45
CA GLY A 792 13.80 -5.87 -47.26
C GLY A 792 15.19 -5.56 -46.69
N GLY A 793 15.81 -6.50 -45.96
CA GLY A 793 17.20 -6.42 -45.49
C GLY A 793 18.25 -6.85 -46.51
N GLY A 794 17.85 -7.26 -47.72
CA GLY A 794 18.77 -7.71 -48.77
C GLY A 794 19.39 -9.09 -48.53
N LEU A 795 18.79 -9.93 -47.69
CA LEU A 795 19.34 -11.23 -47.29
C LEU A 795 18.84 -12.41 -48.16
N GLY A 796 18.10 -12.10 -49.22
CA GLY A 796 17.47 -13.08 -50.12
C GLY A 796 15.98 -13.27 -49.84
N VAL A 797 15.35 -14.14 -50.64
CA VAL A 797 13.91 -14.44 -50.56
C VAL A 797 13.75 -15.87 -50.09
N TYR A 798 12.99 -16.05 -49.01
CA TYR A 798 12.75 -17.36 -48.40
C TYR A 798 11.26 -17.62 -48.26
N PRO A 799 10.81 -18.87 -48.48
CA PRO A 799 9.45 -19.24 -48.14
C PRO A 799 9.26 -19.18 -46.61
N PRO A 800 8.06 -18.82 -46.10
CA PRO A 800 7.76 -18.83 -44.66
C PRO A 800 8.18 -20.11 -43.93
N GLU A 801 8.08 -21.26 -44.60
CA GLU A 801 8.37 -22.59 -44.07
C GLU A 801 9.87 -22.83 -43.80
N ALA A 802 10.74 -21.97 -44.35
CA ALA A 802 12.18 -22.01 -44.08
C ALA A 802 12.57 -21.18 -42.85
N ILE A 803 11.65 -20.42 -42.26
CA ILE A 803 11.93 -19.46 -41.19
C ILE A 803 11.45 -20.01 -39.86
N GLY A 804 12.39 -20.44 -39.03
CA GLY A 804 12.11 -20.95 -37.69
C GLY A 804 11.19 -22.17 -37.67
N PRO A 805 11.49 -23.23 -38.46
CA PRO A 805 10.68 -24.44 -38.49
C PRO A 805 10.69 -25.13 -37.13
N ILE A 806 9.62 -25.88 -36.82
CA ILE A 806 9.45 -26.58 -35.54
C ILE A 806 10.65 -27.46 -35.15
N GLY A 807 11.32 -28.09 -36.12
CA GLY A 807 12.49 -28.93 -35.90
C GLY A 807 13.72 -28.18 -35.36
N VAL A 808 13.82 -26.88 -35.64
CA VAL A 808 14.84 -25.99 -35.06
C VAL A 808 14.36 -25.46 -33.72
N GLN A 809 13.13 -24.93 -33.65
CA GLN A 809 12.65 -24.22 -32.46
C GLN A 809 12.43 -25.11 -31.24
N ARG A 810 12.16 -26.40 -31.41
CA ARG A 810 12.11 -27.34 -30.28
C ARG A 810 13.48 -27.69 -29.72
N ARG A 811 14.54 -27.62 -30.54
CA ARG A 811 15.91 -28.02 -30.17
C ARG A 811 16.72 -26.90 -29.54
N ASN A 812 16.41 -25.65 -29.85
CA ASN A 812 17.08 -24.47 -29.26
C ASN A 812 16.35 -23.93 -28.01
N GLY A 813 15.29 -24.60 -27.55
CA GLY A 813 14.56 -24.25 -26.35
C GLY A 813 13.49 -23.15 -26.53
N VAL A 814 13.26 -22.64 -27.73
CA VAL A 814 12.21 -21.64 -28.00
C VAL A 814 10.82 -22.25 -27.83
N VAL A 815 10.57 -23.42 -28.41
CA VAL A 815 9.30 -24.14 -28.24
C VAL A 815 9.39 -25.05 -27.02
N SER A 816 8.50 -24.82 -26.06
CA SER A 816 8.43 -25.58 -24.82
C SER A 816 7.68 -26.89 -24.98
N LEU A 817 6.60 -26.88 -25.77
CA LEU A 817 5.72 -28.03 -25.98
C LEU A 817 5.34 -28.12 -27.46
N VAL A 818 5.49 -29.30 -28.05
CA VAL A 818 5.03 -29.57 -29.41
C VAL A 818 3.67 -30.25 -29.35
N ALA A 819 2.63 -29.55 -29.79
CA ALA A 819 1.29 -30.08 -29.93
C ALA A 819 1.15 -30.92 -31.20
N ARG A 820 0.11 -31.77 -31.29
CA ARG A 820 -0.16 -32.57 -32.49
C ARG A 820 -0.94 -31.75 -33.52
N ASP A 821 -1.88 -30.97 -33.03
CA ASP A 821 -2.82 -30.11 -33.74
C ASP A 821 -3.26 -28.98 -32.79
N GLU A 822 -4.10 -28.07 -33.28
CA GLU A 822 -4.59 -26.92 -32.51
C GLU A 822 -5.40 -27.34 -31.26
N ALA A 823 -6.16 -28.44 -31.33
CA ALA A 823 -6.94 -28.95 -30.19
C ALA A 823 -6.02 -29.45 -29.06
N HIS A 824 -4.98 -30.20 -29.43
CA HIS A 824 -3.97 -30.63 -28.47
C HIS A 824 -3.21 -29.42 -27.89
N ALA A 825 -2.97 -28.37 -28.68
CA ALA A 825 -2.32 -27.16 -28.19
C ALA A 825 -3.17 -26.47 -27.10
N VAL A 826 -4.48 -26.34 -27.32
CA VAL A 826 -5.43 -25.83 -26.32
C VAL A 826 -5.46 -26.72 -25.07
N SER A 827 -5.51 -28.04 -25.25
CA SER A 827 -5.45 -28.99 -24.13
C SER A 827 -4.17 -28.84 -23.30
N LEU A 828 -3.02 -28.67 -23.94
CA LEU A 828 -1.74 -28.43 -23.27
C LEU A 828 -1.72 -27.07 -22.56
N ALA A 829 -2.33 -26.02 -23.13
CA ALA A 829 -2.44 -24.71 -22.49
C ALA A 829 -3.27 -24.77 -21.21
N LYS A 830 -4.44 -25.41 -21.26
CA LYS A 830 -5.27 -25.68 -20.07
C LYS A 830 -4.49 -26.47 -19.02
N ARG A 831 -3.77 -27.50 -19.46
CA ARG A 831 -2.99 -28.38 -18.57
C ARG A 831 -1.85 -27.61 -17.91
N TYR A 832 -1.08 -26.84 -18.67
CA TYR A 832 -0.01 -25.99 -18.16
C TYR A 832 -0.55 -24.99 -17.13
N LEU A 833 -1.63 -24.29 -17.46
CA LEU A 833 -2.22 -23.30 -16.56
C LEU A 833 -2.69 -23.92 -15.24
N SER A 834 -3.19 -25.16 -15.29
CA SER A 834 -3.71 -25.86 -14.11
C SER A 834 -2.72 -25.95 -12.93
N TYR A 835 -1.41 -26.04 -13.19
CA TYR A 835 -0.39 -26.13 -12.13
C TYR A 835 -0.25 -24.83 -11.33
N PHE A 836 -0.75 -23.71 -11.85
CA PHE A 836 -0.72 -22.39 -11.24
C PHE A 836 -2.08 -21.96 -10.65
N GLN A 837 -3.14 -22.75 -10.87
CA GLN A 837 -4.51 -22.42 -10.46
C GLN A 837 -4.92 -23.10 -9.15
N GLY A 838 -4.24 -24.17 -8.74
CA GLY A 838 -4.51 -24.84 -7.47
C GLY A 838 -4.19 -26.33 -7.47
N ALA A 839 -4.62 -26.99 -6.39
CA ALA A 839 -4.56 -28.45 -6.25
C ALA A 839 -5.74 -29.10 -6.99
N LEU A 840 -5.58 -30.37 -7.37
CA LEU A 840 -6.67 -31.21 -7.88
C LEU A 840 -7.17 -32.12 -6.77
N ASP A 841 -8.49 -32.29 -6.68
CA ASP A 841 -9.11 -33.19 -5.70
C ASP A 841 -9.09 -34.66 -6.17
N ASP A 842 -9.26 -34.88 -7.48
CA ASP A 842 -9.19 -36.21 -8.09
C ASP A 842 -7.78 -36.47 -8.62
N TRP A 843 -7.11 -37.47 -8.03
CA TRP A 843 -5.77 -37.91 -8.40
C TRP A 843 -5.55 -39.38 -8.04
N ALA A 844 -4.63 -40.03 -8.76
CA ALA A 844 -4.26 -41.42 -8.52
C ALA A 844 -2.74 -41.57 -8.39
N ALA A 845 -2.28 -42.10 -7.25
CA ALA A 845 -0.87 -42.45 -7.06
C ALA A 845 -0.50 -43.70 -7.89
N PRO A 846 0.75 -43.81 -8.39
CA PRO A 846 1.26 -45.05 -8.96
C PRO A 846 1.44 -46.11 -7.86
N ASP A 847 1.63 -47.38 -8.23
CA ASP A 847 2.06 -48.40 -7.25
C ASP A 847 3.47 -48.03 -6.74
N PRO A 848 3.62 -47.67 -5.46
CA PRO A 848 4.90 -47.18 -4.93
C PRO A 848 6.01 -48.23 -4.99
N ARG A 849 5.67 -49.53 -5.06
CA ARG A 849 6.66 -50.62 -5.16
C ARG A 849 7.41 -50.60 -6.48
N LEU A 850 6.86 -49.99 -7.53
CA LEU A 850 7.53 -49.86 -8.83
C LEU A 850 8.82 -49.04 -8.72
N ALA A 851 8.86 -48.05 -7.82
CA ALA A 851 10.04 -47.21 -7.60
C ALA A 851 11.29 -48.01 -7.23
N ARG A 852 11.12 -49.13 -6.51
CA ARG A 852 12.21 -50.03 -6.06
C ARG A 852 13.00 -50.67 -7.20
N HIS A 853 12.42 -50.73 -8.40
CA HIS A 853 12.99 -51.43 -9.55
C HIS A 853 13.42 -50.50 -10.68
N VAL A 854 13.29 -49.19 -10.51
CA VAL A 854 13.61 -48.22 -11.56
C VAL A 854 15.12 -48.13 -11.80
N VAL A 855 15.89 -47.92 -10.74
CA VAL A 855 17.35 -47.76 -10.83
C VAL A 855 18.01 -49.14 -10.84
N PRO A 856 18.77 -49.49 -11.90
CA PRO A 856 19.49 -50.76 -11.94
C PRO A 856 20.55 -50.84 -10.82
N GLN A 857 20.64 -51.99 -10.15
CA GLN A 857 21.68 -52.23 -9.14
C GLN A 857 23.10 -52.15 -9.71
N ASN A 858 23.28 -52.51 -10.99
CA ASN A 858 24.55 -52.27 -11.68
C ASN A 858 24.70 -50.76 -11.93
N ARG A 859 25.58 -50.12 -11.15
CA ARG A 859 25.87 -48.67 -11.19
C ARG A 859 26.29 -48.12 -12.56
N LEU A 860 26.78 -48.98 -13.46
CA LEU A 860 27.20 -48.60 -14.81
C LEU A 860 26.05 -48.64 -15.84
N ARG A 861 24.91 -49.25 -15.50
CA ARG A 861 23.78 -49.38 -16.42
C ARG A 861 22.93 -48.10 -16.40
N ALA A 862 22.81 -47.45 -17.55
CA ALA A 862 21.88 -46.32 -17.73
C ALA A 862 20.41 -46.77 -17.61
N TYR A 863 19.54 -45.84 -17.29
CA TYR A 863 18.09 -46.02 -17.26
C TYR A 863 17.39 -44.71 -17.65
N ASP A 864 16.13 -44.86 -18.06
CA ASP A 864 15.27 -43.74 -18.40
C ASP A 864 14.70 -43.09 -17.14
N VAL A 865 15.05 -41.82 -16.91
CA VAL A 865 14.63 -41.04 -15.74
C VAL A 865 13.12 -40.82 -15.70
N HIS A 866 12.42 -40.87 -16.84
CA HIS A 866 10.96 -40.78 -16.88
C HIS A 866 10.29 -41.91 -16.10
N ARG A 867 10.92 -43.10 -16.05
CA ARG A 867 10.43 -44.21 -15.22
C ARG A 867 10.55 -43.89 -13.72
N ALA A 868 11.55 -43.13 -13.30
CA ALA A 868 11.69 -42.68 -11.91
C ALA A 868 10.62 -41.65 -11.58
N ILE A 869 10.45 -40.65 -12.45
CA ILE A 869 9.41 -39.63 -12.30
C ILE A 869 8.03 -40.29 -12.20
N ALA A 870 7.68 -41.16 -13.15
CA ALA A 870 6.37 -41.82 -13.20
C ALA A 870 6.11 -42.78 -12.03
N ALA A 871 7.15 -43.31 -11.39
CA ALA A 871 7.01 -44.13 -10.18
C ALA A 871 6.75 -43.30 -8.92
N ILE A 872 6.95 -41.98 -8.98
CA ILE A 872 6.81 -41.06 -7.83
C ILE A 872 5.56 -40.21 -7.98
N VAL A 873 5.38 -39.52 -9.11
CA VAL A 873 4.33 -38.50 -9.28
C VAL A 873 2.97 -39.11 -9.63
N ASP A 874 1.89 -38.36 -9.44
CA ASP A 874 0.53 -38.82 -9.74
C ASP A 874 0.41 -39.24 -11.21
N THR A 875 -0.35 -40.31 -11.45
CA THR A 875 -0.54 -40.88 -12.80
C THR A 875 -1.11 -39.84 -13.75
N GLY A 876 -0.45 -39.63 -14.89
CA GLY A 876 -0.89 -38.64 -15.88
C GLY A 876 -0.65 -37.18 -15.46
N SER A 877 0.13 -36.91 -14.40
CA SER A 877 0.42 -35.53 -13.97
C SER A 877 1.65 -34.90 -14.61
N VAL A 878 2.48 -35.66 -15.34
CA VAL A 878 3.73 -35.13 -15.94
C VAL A 878 3.45 -34.26 -17.15
N LEU A 879 3.87 -33.01 -17.10
CA LEU A 879 3.99 -32.10 -18.25
C LEU A 879 5.46 -31.66 -18.38
N GLU A 880 6.22 -32.41 -19.17
CA GLU A 880 7.63 -32.09 -19.45
C GLU A 880 7.75 -30.89 -20.40
N LEU A 881 8.62 -29.95 -20.05
CA LEU A 881 8.86 -28.72 -20.81
C LEU A 881 10.25 -28.78 -21.47
N ARG A 882 10.32 -28.37 -22.74
CA ARG A 882 11.54 -28.34 -23.56
C ARG A 882 12.29 -29.69 -23.58
N PRO A 883 11.63 -30.82 -23.92
CA PRO A 883 12.25 -32.15 -23.84
C PRO A 883 13.46 -32.34 -24.77
N ASP A 884 13.57 -31.59 -25.88
CA ASP A 884 14.66 -31.74 -26.87
C ASP A 884 15.77 -30.68 -26.76
N TYR A 885 15.72 -29.85 -25.73
CA TYR A 885 16.73 -28.82 -25.42
C TYR A 885 17.32 -29.11 -24.05
N GLY A 886 18.62 -28.92 -23.87
CA GLY A 886 19.32 -29.14 -22.60
C GLY A 886 19.01 -30.52 -22.02
N VAL A 887 19.05 -31.55 -22.87
CA VAL A 887 18.50 -32.91 -22.60
C VAL A 887 19.16 -33.63 -21.42
N GLY A 888 20.29 -33.11 -20.92
CA GLY A 888 20.93 -33.56 -19.69
C GLY A 888 20.07 -33.43 -18.44
N ILE A 889 19.12 -32.49 -18.41
CA ILE A 889 18.17 -32.31 -17.32
C ILE A 889 16.74 -32.27 -17.87
N VAL A 890 15.88 -33.15 -17.33
CA VAL A 890 14.44 -33.10 -17.51
C VAL A 890 13.88 -31.99 -16.62
N THR A 891 13.04 -31.12 -17.18
CA THR A 891 12.29 -30.10 -16.44
C THR A 891 10.81 -30.31 -16.68
N ALA A 892 10.02 -30.55 -15.63
CA ALA A 892 8.61 -30.89 -15.77
C ALA A 892 7.75 -30.29 -14.67
N LEU A 893 6.52 -29.88 -15.01
CA LEU A 893 5.47 -29.62 -14.04
C LEU A 893 4.76 -30.94 -13.72
N VAL A 894 4.61 -31.25 -12.43
CA VAL A 894 4.08 -32.54 -11.96
C VAL A 894 3.11 -32.34 -10.80
N ARG A 895 2.41 -33.42 -10.39
CA ARG A 895 1.63 -33.42 -9.16
C ARG A 895 1.96 -34.58 -8.24
N VAL A 896 1.87 -34.34 -6.93
CA VAL A 896 1.91 -35.36 -5.89
C VAL A 896 0.75 -35.09 -4.94
N GLU A 897 -0.16 -36.04 -4.84
CA GLU A 897 -1.41 -35.90 -4.05
C GLU A 897 -2.23 -34.68 -4.46
N GLY A 898 -2.33 -34.48 -5.78
CA GLY A 898 -3.06 -33.37 -6.38
C GLY A 898 -2.36 -32.01 -6.27
N ALA A 899 -1.29 -31.85 -5.49
CA ALA A 899 -0.55 -30.60 -5.37
C ALA A 899 0.48 -30.43 -6.50
N ALA A 900 0.66 -29.20 -7.00
CA ALA A 900 1.58 -28.90 -8.10
C ALA A 900 3.02 -28.70 -7.61
N TYR A 901 3.98 -29.22 -8.38
CA TYR A 901 5.41 -29.10 -8.14
C TYR A 901 6.16 -28.83 -9.45
N GLY A 902 7.27 -28.10 -9.35
CA GLY A 902 8.33 -28.16 -10.36
C GLY A 902 9.23 -29.37 -10.11
N LEU A 903 9.64 -30.08 -11.16
CA LEU A 903 10.55 -31.21 -11.07
C LEU A 903 11.75 -31.02 -11.99
N ILE A 904 12.96 -31.21 -11.45
CA ILE A 904 14.20 -31.34 -12.22
C ILE A 904 14.81 -32.73 -12.01
N ALA A 905 15.34 -33.34 -13.06
CA ALA A 905 15.97 -34.66 -12.96
C ALA A 905 17.12 -34.86 -13.95
N ASN A 906 18.25 -35.41 -13.50
CA ASN A 906 19.36 -35.72 -14.40
C ASN A 906 19.03 -36.94 -15.29
N SER A 907 19.32 -36.84 -16.59
CA SER A 907 19.13 -37.94 -17.54
C SER A 907 20.41 -38.72 -17.75
N THR A 908 20.41 -40.01 -17.42
CA THR A 908 21.61 -40.86 -17.56
C THR A 908 21.93 -41.21 -19.02
N HIS A 909 20.97 -41.02 -19.93
CA HIS A 909 21.16 -41.17 -21.37
C HIS A 909 22.02 -40.06 -21.97
N HIS A 910 22.17 -38.93 -21.27
CA HIS A 910 23.01 -37.81 -21.70
C HIS A 910 24.26 -37.74 -20.83
N LEU A 911 25.42 -38.00 -21.43
CA LEU A 911 26.73 -37.86 -20.77
C LEU A 911 26.81 -38.59 -19.40
N GLY A 912 26.07 -39.68 -19.23
CA GLY A 912 26.01 -40.44 -17.98
C GLY A 912 25.41 -39.69 -16.79
N GLY A 913 24.67 -38.62 -17.03
CA GLY A 913 24.06 -37.73 -16.02
C GLY A 913 24.81 -36.41 -15.78
N ALA A 914 25.91 -36.16 -16.51
CA ALA A 914 26.67 -34.92 -16.35
C ALA A 914 25.86 -33.69 -16.79
N ILE A 915 26.03 -32.58 -16.08
CA ILE A 915 25.34 -31.32 -16.37
C ILE A 915 26.23 -30.50 -17.30
N ASP A 916 25.83 -30.34 -18.56
CA ASP A 916 26.50 -29.48 -19.54
C ASP A 916 25.94 -28.05 -19.55
N ALA A 917 26.58 -27.17 -20.32
CA ALA A 917 26.26 -25.75 -20.38
C ALA A 917 24.78 -25.48 -20.70
N GLU A 918 24.21 -26.23 -21.65
CA GLU A 918 22.83 -26.08 -22.09
C GLU A 918 21.82 -26.61 -21.06
N ALA A 919 22.07 -27.79 -20.46
CA ALA A 919 21.20 -28.33 -19.41
C ALA A 919 21.21 -27.43 -18.16
N ALA A 920 22.34 -26.80 -17.84
CA ALA A 920 22.43 -25.84 -16.73
C ALA A 920 21.58 -24.58 -16.96
N ASP A 921 21.61 -24.02 -18.18
CA ASP A 921 20.75 -22.88 -18.52
C ASP A 921 19.26 -23.25 -18.46
N LYS A 922 18.89 -24.41 -19.05
CA LYS A 922 17.51 -24.93 -19.00
C LYS A 922 17.02 -25.12 -17.57
N ALA A 923 17.82 -25.76 -16.71
CA ALA A 923 17.47 -25.99 -15.32
C ALA A 923 17.35 -24.67 -14.55
N GLY A 924 18.28 -23.74 -14.77
CA GLY A 924 18.24 -22.41 -14.17
C GLY A 924 16.95 -21.65 -14.50
N ASP A 925 16.55 -21.62 -15.77
CA ASP A 925 15.30 -20.99 -16.21
C ASP A 925 14.08 -21.62 -15.53
N PHE A 926 14.07 -22.95 -15.40
CA PHE A 926 12.95 -23.66 -14.79
C PHE A 926 12.87 -23.44 -13.26
N LEU A 927 14.02 -23.34 -12.58
CA LEU A 927 14.04 -22.94 -11.17
C LEU A 927 13.52 -21.51 -10.97
N ALA A 928 13.88 -20.58 -11.87
CA ALA A 928 13.35 -19.22 -11.84
C ALA A 928 11.83 -19.17 -12.06
N LEU A 929 11.29 -20.02 -12.94
CA LEU A 929 9.84 -20.21 -13.12
C LEU A 929 9.18 -20.69 -11.82
N CYS A 930 9.73 -21.73 -11.19
CA CYS A 930 9.19 -22.29 -9.96
C CYS A 930 9.18 -21.26 -8.83
N GLU A 931 10.27 -20.50 -8.65
CA GLU A 931 10.35 -19.43 -7.66
C GLU A 931 9.29 -18.35 -7.91
N SER A 932 9.19 -17.87 -9.16
CA SER A 932 8.30 -16.77 -9.53
C SER A 932 6.83 -17.09 -9.25
N PHE A 933 6.45 -18.36 -9.44
CA PHE A 933 5.09 -18.84 -9.23
C PHE A 933 4.88 -19.65 -7.95
N ARG A 934 5.84 -19.60 -7.03
CA ARG A 934 5.76 -20.24 -5.71
C ARG A 934 5.51 -21.76 -5.78
N LEU A 935 6.05 -22.43 -6.80
CA LEU A 935 5.96 -23.88 -6.93
C LEU A 935 7.10 -24.56 -6.15
N PRO A 936 6.79 -25.46 -5.19
CA PRO A 936 7.82 -26.28 -4.55
C PRO A 936 8.54 -27.16 -5.57
N VAL A 937 9.82 -27.41 -5.35
CA VAL A 937 10.71 -28.10 -6.30
C VAL A 937 11.08 -29.50 -5.81
N ILE A 938 10.94 -30.48 -6.69
CA ILE A 938 11.45 -31.84 -6.52
C ILE A 938 12.71 -31.99 -7.38
N SER A 939 13.82 -32.34 -6.75
CA SER A 939 15.11 -32.54 -7.44
C SER A 939 15.52 -34.02 -7.40
N LEU A 940 15.47 -34.70 -8.54
CA LEU A 940 15.92 -36.09 -8.68
C LEU A 940 17.36 -36.12 -9.22
N CYS A 941 18.31 -36.32 -8.32
CA CYS A 941 19.73 -36.22 -8.63
C CYS A 941 20.33 -37.56 -9.05
N ASP A 942 20.96 -37.58 -10.22
CA ASP A 942 21.81 -38.68 -10.71
C ASP A 942 22.90 -38.10 -11.61
N THR A 943 23.82 -37.35 -11.00
CA THR A 943 24.87 -36.64 -11.73
C THR A 943 26.27 -36.96 -11.18
N PRO A 944 27.25 -37.18 -12.08
CA PRO A 944 28.65 -37.22 -11.70
C PRO A 944 29.27 -35.83 -11.46
N GLY A 945 28.48 -34.76 -11.61
CA GLY A 945 28.93 -33.38 -11.52
C GLY A 945 28.70 -32.62 -12.82
N PHE A 946 29.28 -31.43 -12.92
CA PHE A 946 29.31 -30.68 -14.17
C PHE A 946 30.16 -31.40 -15.22
N MET A 947 29.79 -31.23 -16.49
CA MET A 947 30.63 -31.64 -17.60
C MET A 947 31.92 -30.81 -17.58
N VAL A 948 33.06 -31.48 -17.67
CA VAL A 948 34.39 -30.87 -17.62
C VAL A 948 35.15 -31.17 -18.90
N GLY A 949 36.10 -30.30 -19.23
CA GLY A 949 37.01 -30.47 -20.36
C GLY A 949 37.10 -29.22 -21.22
N PRO A 950 38.13 -29.11 -22.08
CA PRO A 950 38.40 -27.89 -22.83
C PRO A 950 37.25 -27.44 -23.72
N ASP A 951 36.46 -28.39 -24.24
CA ASP A 951 35.32 -28.08 -25.11
C ASP A 951 34.12 -27.53 -24.32
N ALA A 952 33.84 -28.07 -23.12
CA ALA A 952 32.81 -27.53 -22.24
C ALA A 952 33.10 -26.07 -21.85
N GLU A 953 34.38 -25.74 -21.61
CA GLU A 953 34.77 -24.36 -21.25
C GLU A 953 34.54 -23.36 -22.40
N LYS A 954 34.62 -23.77 -23.66
CA LYS A 954 34.33 -22.91 -24.83
C LYS A 954 32.87 -22.48 -24.89
N GLU A 955 31.97 -23.23 -24.27
CA GLU A 955 30.53 -22.93 -24.22
C GLU A 955 30.17 -21.90 -23.13
N ALA A 956 31.18 -21.35 -22.44
CA ALA A 956 31.04 -20.49 -21.27
C ALA A 956 30.44 -21.21 -20.06
N ALA A 957 30.81 -22.48 -19.87
CA ALA A 957 30.42 -23.34 -18.75
C ALA A 957 30.53 -22.64 -17.40
N VAL A 958 31.67 -21.98 -17.10
CA VAL A 958 31.87 -21.23 -15.84
C VAL A 958 30.70 -20.28 -15.52
N ARG A 959 30.27 -19.47 -16.49
CA ARG A 959 29.19 -18.50 -16.29
C ARG A 959 27.83 -19.17 -16.19
N ARG A 960 27.56 -20.18 -17.02
CA ARG A 960 26.25 -20.86 -17.08
C ARG A 960 26.02 -21.74 -15.85
N PHE A 961 27.03 -22.49 -15.41
CA PHE A 961 27.01 -23.21 -14.13
C PHE A 961 26.88 -22.24 -12.95
N GLY A 962 27.61 -21.11 -12.99
CA GLY A 962 27.45 -20.04 -12.01
C GLY A 962 26.02 -19.48 -11.95
N ARG A 963 25.35 -19.32 -13.10
CA ARG A 963 23.94 -18.89 -13.16
C ARG A 963 23.02 -19.91 -12.50
N MET A 964 23.22 -21.21 -12.72
CA MET A 964 22.45 -22.26 -12.05
C MET A 964 22.59 -22.18 -10.53
N PHE A 965 23.80 -21.96 -10.00
CA PHE A 965 24.01 -21.71 -8.57
C PHE A 965 23.27 -20.48 -8.06
N VAL A 966 23.36 -19.35 -8.77
CA VAL A 966 22.68 -18.10 -8.37
C VAL A 966 21.17 -18.28 -8.32
N LEU A 967 20.59 -18.98 -9.29
CA LEU A 967 19.15 -19.22 -9.33
C LEU A 967 18.70 -20.23 -8.27
N GLY A 968 19.48 -21.27 -8.02
CA GLY A 968 19.26 -22.19 -6.91
C GLY A 968 19.29 -21.49 -5.55
N ALA A 969 20.28 -20.62 -5.31
CA ALA A 969 20.43 -19.88 -4.07
C ALA A 969 19.34 -18.80 -3.84
N ARG A 970 18.56 -18.45 -4.87
CA ARG A 970 17.43 -17.52 -4.77
C ARG A 970 16.11 -18.21 -4.46
N LEU A 971 16.05 -19.54 -4.48
CA LEU A 971 14.83 -20.26 -4.17
C LEU A 971 14.42 -19.98 -2.73
N THR A 972 13.20 -19.51 -2.56
CA THR A 972 12.52 -19.37 -1.27
C THR A 972 11.27 -20.25 -1.21
N VAL A 973 11.00 -21.01 -2.26
CA VAL A 973 10.09 -22.15 -2.26
C VAL A 973 10.75 -23.39 -1.64
N PRO A 974 9.98 -24.30 -1.02
CA PRO A 974 10.52 -25.58 -0.55
C PRO A 974 11.14 -26.38 -1.69
N LEU A 975 12.36 -26.87 -1.49
CA LEU A 975 13.05 -27.79 -2.39
C LEU A 975 13.35 -29.09 -1.65
N GLY A 976 12.95 -30.23 -2.23
CA GLY A 976 13.30 -31.56 -1.71
C GLY A 976 14.15 -32.31 -2.72
N MET A 977 15.24 -32.91 -2.27
CA MET A 977 16.19 -33.61 -3.13
C MET A 977 16.21 -35.10 -2.82
N ILE A 978 16.10 -35.92 -3.88
CA ILE A 978 16.25 -37.38 -3.83
C ILE A 978 17.39 -37.77 -4.75
N ILE A 979 18.46 -38.35 -4.19
CA ILE A 979 19.57 -38.89 -4.96
C ILE A 979 19.21 -40.31 -5.40
N LEU A 980 18.97 -40.48 -6.70
CA LEU A 980 18.60 -41.77 -7.30
C LEU A 980 19.81 -42.72 -7.36
N ARG A 981 20.96 -42.17 -7.74
CA ARG A 981 22.23 -42.92 -7.78
C ARG A 981 23.42 -41.99 -7.56
N LYS A 982 23.86 -41.18 -8.53
CA LYS A 982 25.07 -40.35 -8.37
C LYS A 982 24.78 -38.97 -7.78
N GLY A 983 25.51 -38.61 -6.73
CA GLY A 983 25.47 -37.28 -6.11
C GLY A 983 26.88 -36.74 -5.89
N TYR A 984 27.58 -36.39 -6.98
CA TYR A 984 28.98 -35.94 -6.91
C TYR A 984 29.22 -34.46 -7.18
N GLY A 985 30.15 -33.89 -6.42
CA GLY A 985 30.77 -32.59 -6.65
C GLY A 985 29.78 -31.42 -6.77
N LEU A 986 30.25 -30.33 -7.38
CA LEU A 986 29.49 -29.09 -7.50
C LEU A 986 28.21 -29.23 -8.33
N GLY A 987 28.17 -30.15 -9.30
CA GLY A 987 26.97 -30.39 -10.10
C GLY A 987 25.82 -30.95 -9.26
N ALA A 988 26.10 -31.90 -8.36
CA ALA A 988 25.09 -32.39 -7.42
C ALA A 988 24.68 -31.30 -6.42
N MET A 989 25.62 -30.48 -5.94
CA MET A 989 25.29 -29.33 -5.09
C MET A 989 24.38 -28.34 -5.81
N ALA A 990 24.60 -28.07 -7.09
CA ALA A 990 23.74 -27.20 -7.89
C ALA A 990 22.32 -27.75 -8.04
N MET A 991 22.16 -29.08 -8.21
CA MET A 991 20.83 -29.74 -8.18
C MET A 991 20.11 -29.58 -6.83
N ALA A 992 20.84 -29.32 -5.75
CA ALA A 992 20.33 -29.06 -4.41
C ALA A 992 20.06 -27.58 -4.10
N GLY A 993 20.30 -26.66 -5.05
CA GLY A 993 20.23 -25.21 -4.81
C GLY A 993 21.55 -24.58 -4.33
N GLY A 994 22.65 -25.34 -4.30
CA GLY A 994 24.00 -24.87 -4.02
C GLY A 994 24.70 -25.58 -2.86
N SER A 995 23.95 -26.32 -2.04
CA SER A 995 24.46 -27.09 -0.90
C SER A 995 23.47 -28.21 -0.57
N PHE A 996 23.94 -29.36 -0.07
CA PHE A 996 23.07 -30.44 0.42
C PHE A 996 22.30 -30.07 1.70
N ARG A 997 22.55 -28.87 2.27
CA ARG A 997 21.78 -28.30 3.38
C ARG A 997 20.74 -27.26 2.95
N ALA A 998 20.71 -26.87 1.68
CA ALA A 998 19.70 -25.94 1.16
C ALA A 998 18.31 -26.60 0.99
N PRO A 999 18.19 -27.87 0.54
CA PRO A 999 16.91 -28.55 0.51
C PRO A 999 16.28 -28.68 1.91
N GLN A 1000 14.95 -28.71 1.98
CA GLN A 1000 14.22 -29.08 3.18
C GLN A 1000 14.48 -30.54 3.58
N PHE A 1001 14.74 -31.40 2.59
CA PHE A 1001 15.34 -32.71 2.82
C PHE A 1001 16.31 -33.06 1.68
N THR A 1002 17.41 -33.72 2.04
CA THR A 1002 18.35 -34.34 1.12
C THR A 1002 18.47 -35.82 1.46
N ILE A 1003 17.70 -36.64 0.74
CA ILE A 1003 17.63 -38.08 0.96
C ILE A 1003 18.17 -38.84 -0.25
N ALA A 1004 18.50 -40.11 -0.07
CA ALA A 1004 18.93 -40.99 -1.16
C ALA A 1004 18.12 -42.28 -1.22
N TRP A 1005 17.97 -42.83 -2.43
CA TRP A 1005 17.59 -44.24 -2.59
C TRP A 1005 18.78 -45.15 -2.23
N PRO A 1006 18.56 -46.47 -2.03
CA PRO A 1006 19.63 -47.38 -1.62
C PRO A 1006 20.78 -47.49 -2.63
N THR A 1007 20.51 -47.15 -3.89
CA THR A 1007 21.48 -47.07 -5.00
C THR A 1007 22.34 -45.81 -4.98
N GLY A 1008 22.11 -44.88 -4.05
CA GLY A 1008 22.82 -43.62 -3.91
C GLY A 1008 24.32 -43.78 -3.61
N GLU A 1009 25.14 -42.93 -4.20
CA GLU A 1009 26.58 -42.81 -4.01
C GLU A 1009 26.99 -41.32 -4.00
N ILE A 1010 27.72 -40.90 -2.95
CA ILE A 1010 28.02 -39.50 -2.60
C ILE A 1010 29.53 -39.28 -2.52
N GLY A 1011 29.98 -38.09 -2.90
CA GLY A 1011 31.40 -37.72 -2.84
C GLY A 1011 31.74 -36.39 -3.49
N GLY A 1012 32.90 -35.83 -3.14
CA GLY A 1012 33.38 -34.56 -3.72
C GLY A 1012 33.72 -34.64 -5.22
N MET A 1013 34.02 -35.83 -5.72
CA MET A 1013 34.21 -36.14 -7.14
C MET A 1013 33.87 -37.61 -7.39
N GLY A 1014 33.75 -38.03 -8.67
CA GLY A 1014 33.52 -39.44 -9.01
C GLY A 1014 34.61 -40.37 -8.45
N LEU A 1015 34.20 -41.56 -7.98
CA LEU A 1015 35.07 -42.51 -7.28
C LEU A 1015 36.34 -42.87 -8.06
N GLU A 1016 36.20 -43.06 -9.37
CA GLU A 1016 37.31 -43.36 -10.28
C GLU A 1016 38.32 -42.20 -10.36
N GLY A 1017 37.83 -40.95 -10.34
CA GLY A 1017 38.66 -39.76 -10.31
C GLY A 1017 39.38 -39.59 -8.97
N ALA A 1018 38.66 -39.82 -7.87
CA ALA A 1018 39.21 -39.76 -6.51
C ALA A 1018 40.36 -40.77 -6.32
N VAL A 1019 40.19 -42.00 -6.82
CA VAL A 1019 41.24 -43.04 -6.75
C VAL A 1019 42.44 -42.66 -7.62
N ARG A 1020 42.22 -42.21 -8.86
CA ARG A 1020 43.33 -41.80 -9.75
C ARG A 1020 44.15 -40.65 -9.17
N LEU A 1021 43.51 -39.70 -8.50
CA LEU A 1021 44.19 -38.56 -7.90
C LEU A 1021 44.87 -38.95 -6.58
N GLY A 1022 44.11 -39.55 -5.66
CA GLY A 1022 44.54 -39.86 -4.30
C GLY A 1022 45.57 -40.98 -4.19
N PHE A 1023 45.60 -41.91 -5.15
CA PHE A 1023 46.53 -43.04 -5.19
C PHE A 1023 47.44 -43.01 -6.43
N SER A 1024 47.67 -41.82 -6.99
CA SER A 1024 48.46 -41.65 -8.22
C SER A 1024 49.89 -42.23 -8.11
N LYS A 1025 50.52 -42.09 -6.94
CA LYS A 1025 51.87 -42.60 -6.68
C LYS A 1025 51.89 -44.12 -6.55
N GLU A 1026 50.92 -44.69 -5.87
CA GLU A 1026 50.75 -46.13 -5.65
C GLU A 1026 50.42 -46.84 -6.98
N LEU A 1027 49.55 -46.25 -7.80
CA LEU A 1027 49.23 -46.76 -9.13
C LEU A 1027 50.43 -46.65 -10.09
N ALA A 1028 51.21 -45.57 -10.01
CA ALA A 1028 52.41 -45.40 -10.82
C ALA A 1028 53.56 -46.34 -10.39
N ALA A 1029 53.61 -46.72 -9.11
CA ALA A 1029 54.61 -47.65 -8.57
C ALA A 1029 54.38 -49.11 -9.04
N GLU A 1030 53.16 -49.48 -9.44
CA GLU A 1030 52.89 -50.78 -10.05
C GLU A 1030 53.24 -50.74 -11.54
N GLY A 1031 54.32 -51.43 -11.94
CA GLY A 1031 54.85 -51.41 -13.30
C GLY A 1031 54.08 -52.28 -14.30
N ASP A 1032 53.35 -53.29 -13.81
CA ASP A 1032 52.56 -54.20 -14.64
C ASP A 1032 51.17 -53.61 -14.94
N PRO A 1033 50.83 -53.37 -16.23
CA PRO A 1033 49.54 -52.78 -16.61
C PRO A 1033 48.32 -53.57 -16.13
N VAL A 1034 48.40 -54.90 -16.07
CA VAL A 1034 47.28 -55.75 -15.62
C VAL A 1034 47.08 -55.61 -14.13
N LYS A 1035 48.16 -55.72 -13.35
CA LYS A 1035 48.09 -55.55 -11.88
C LYS A 1035 47.75 -54.13 -11.47
N ARG A 1036 48.16 -53.12 -12.25
CA ARG A 1036 47.76 -51.72 -12.03
C ARG A 1036 46.26 -51.55 -12.22
N GLN A 1037 45.68 -52.19 -13.25
CA GLN A 1037 44.24 -52.17 -13.46
C GLN A 1037 43.49 -52.92 -12.35
N GLU A 1038 43.97 -54.09 -11.92
CA GLU A 1038 43.41 -54.83 -10.78
C GLU A 1038 43.48 -54.03 -9.47
N LEU A 1039 44.60 -53.36 -9.20
CA LEU A 1039 44.77 -52.47 -8.04
C LEU A 1039 43.83 -51.28 -8.13
N PHE A 1040 43.69 -50.66 -9.30
CA PHE A 1040 42.76 -49.58 -9.55
C PHE A 1040 41.31 -50.03 -9.28
N ASP A 1041 40.88 -51.16 -9.84
CA ASP A 1041 39.54 -51.69 -9.66
C ASP A 1041 39.27 -52.06 -8.20
N LYS A 1042 40.27 -52.61 -7.49
CA LYS A 1042 40.21 -52.89 -6.06
C LYS A 1042 40.04 -51.61 -5.22
N LEU A 1043 40.81 -50.56 -5.51
CA LEU A 1043 40.70 -49.27 -4.81
C LEU A 1043 39.37 -48.58 -5.11
N VAL A 1044 38.86 -48.67 -6.34
CA VAL A 1044 37.53 -48.15 -6.71
C VAL A 1044 36.42 -48.91 -5.98
N ALA A 1045 36.51 -50.25 -5.88
CA ALA A 1045 35.55 -51.05 -5.13
C ALA A 1045 35.57 -50.69 -3.62
N ALA A 1046 36.75 -50.46 -3.04
CA ALA A 1046 36.87 -49.98 -1.67
C ALA A 1046 36.30 -48.56 -1.48
N ALA A 1047 36.62 -47.64 -2.39
CA ALA A 1047 36.06 -46.29 -2.39
C ALA A 1047 34.54 -46.30 -2.54
N TYR A 1048 33.98 -47.25 -3.28
CA TYR A 1048 32.54 -47.46 -3.40
C TYR A 1048 31.89 -47.88 -2.08
N GLU A 1049 32.44 -48.85 -1.35
CA GLU A 1049 31.93 -49.20 -0.01
C GLU A 1049 31.91 -47.99 0.94
N HIS A 1050 32.90 -47.10 0.81
CA HIS A 1050 32.94 -45.85 1.57
C HIS A 1050 32.08 -44.71 0.97
N GLY A 1051 31.67 -44.78 -0.29
CA GLY A 1051 30.89 -43.76 -0.99
C GLY A 1051 29.38 -44.02 -1.03
N LYS A 1052 28.91 -45.19 -0.58
CA LYS A 1052 27.48 -45.54 -0.54
C LYS A 1052 26.67 -44.57 0.30
N ALA A 1053 25.42 -44.35 -0.08
CA ALA A 1053 24.46 -43.53 0.66
C ALA A 1053 24.35 -43.94 2.13
N LEU A 1054 24.30 -45.25 2.43
CA LEU A 1054 24.26 -45.75 3.81
C LEU A 1054 25.45 -45.25 4.65
N ARG A 1055 26.65 -45.19 4.06
CA ARG A 1055 27.84 -44.65 4.73
C ARG A 1055 27.69 -43.15 4.96
N SER A 1056 27.32 -42.38 3.94
CA SER A 1056 27.13 -40.93 4.05
C SER A 1056 26.04 -40.53 5.06
N ALA A 1057 25.00 -41.36 5.23
CA ALA A 1057 23.98 -41.15 6.25
C ALA A 1057 24.51 -41.33 7.69
N THR A 1058 25.50 -42.22 7.91
CA THR A 1058 26.12 -42.37 9.26
C THR A 1058 26.80 -41.10 9.77
N THR A 1059 27.26 -40.26 8.84
CA THR A 1059 27.89 -38.96 9.13
C THR A 1059 26.92 -37.80 8.96
N PHE A 1060 25.64 -38.09 8.74
CA PHE A 1060 24.57 -37.12 8.51
C PHE A 1060 24.83 -36.20 7.30
N GLU A 1061 25.59 -36.64 6.29
CA GLU A 1061 25.70 -35.92 5.01
C GLU A 1061 24.41 -35.97 4.20
N LEU A 1062 23.55 -36.95 4.50
CA LEU A 1062 22.19 -37.11 4.02
C LEU A 1062 21.25 -37.18 5.23
N ASP A 1063 20.02 -36.71 5.06
CA ASP A 1063 19.01 -36.75 6.12
C ASP A 1063 18.48 -38.18 6.33
N ASP A 1064 18.39 -38.98 5.26
CA ASP A 1064 18.03 -40.40 5.33
C ASP A 1064 18.43 -41.16 4.05
N VAL A 1065 18.45 -42.50 4.14
CA VAL A 1065 18.47 -43.43 3.00
C VAL A 1065 17.19 -44.23 3.02
N ILE A 1066 16.27 -43.90 2.11
CA ILE A 1066 14.88 -44.36 2.16
C ILE A 1066 14.62 -45.59 1.30
N ASP A 1067 13.54 -46.33 1.59
CA ASP A 1067 12.93 -47.20 0.57
C ASP A 1067 12.39 -46.32 -0.56
N PRO A 1068 12.69 -46.58 -1.85
CA PRO A 1068 12.15 -45.81 -2.97
C PRO A 1068 10.62 -45.64 -2.95
N ALA A 1069 9.89 -46.59 -2.38
CA ALA A 1069 8.44 -46.53 -2.20
C ALA A 1069 7.98 -45.39 -1.27
N ASP A 1070 8.83 -44.90 -0.38
CA ASP A 1070 8.52 -43.85 0.59
C ASP A 1070 8.73 -42.43 0.04
N SER A 1071 9.25 -42.30 -1.19
CA SER A 1071 9.57 -41.00 -1.82
C SER A 1071 8.42 -40.00 -1.76
N ARG A 1072 7.18 -40.47 -1.98
CA ARG A 1072 5.98 -39.63 -1.95
C ARG A 1072 5.71 -39.04 -0.56
N ALA A 1073 5.92 -39.80 0.50
CA ALA A 1073 5.69 -39.36 1.87
C ALA A 1073 6.61 -38.20 2.26
N TRP A 1074 7.85 -38.20 1.76
CA TRP A 1074 8.79 -37.10 1.93
C TRP A 1074 8.40 -35.88 1.09
N ILE A 1075 8.08 -36.06 -0.18
CA ILE A 1075 7.67 -34.96 -1.08
C ILE A 1075 6.41 -34.26 -0.57
N ALA A 1076 5.46 -35.00 0.01
CA ALA A 1076 4.25 -34.42 0.61
C ALA A 1076 4.56 -33.42 1.75
N ARG A 1077 5.71 -33.53 2.41
CA ARG A 1077 6.17 -32.58 3.46
C ARG A 1077 6.71 -31.26 2.92
N LEU A 1078 6.94 -31.15 1.62
CA LEU A 1078 7.30 -29.87 0.98
C LEU A 1078 6.10 -28.92 0.86
N ARG A 1079 4.87 -29.37 1.16
CA ARG A 1079 3.69 -28.51 1.17
C ARG A 1079 3.74 -27.61 2.40
N GLU A 1080 3.73 -26.30 2.21
CA GLU A 1080 3.44 -25.39 3.31
C GLU A 1080 1.98 -25.61 3.78
N PRO A 1081 1.70 -25.62 5.09
CA PRO A 1081 0.34 -25.71 5.59
C PRO A 1081 -0.46 -24.51 5.05
N ARG A 1082 -1.64 -24.78 4.44
CA ARG A 1082 -2.56 -23.72 4.03
C ARG A 1082 -2.80 -22.81 5.22
N ARG A 1083 -2.31 -21.56 5.18
CA ARG A 1083 -2.84 -20.51 6.05
C ARG A 1083 -4.30 -20.37 5.65
N SER A 1084 -5.21 -20.78 6.54
CA SER A 1084 -6.63 -20.50 6.42
C SER A 1084 -6.79 -18.97 6.44
N ASN A 1085 -7.03 -18.39 5.27
CA ASN A 1085 -7.63 -17.07 5.15
C ASN A 1085 -9.14 -17.21 5.20
#